data_AF-A0A388SPD2-F1
#
_entry.id   AF-A0A388SPD2-F1
#
_cell.length_a   1.000
_cell.length_b   1.000
_cell.length_c   1.000
_cell.angle_alpha   90.00
_cell.angle_beta   90.00
_cell.angle_gamma   90.00
#
_symmetry.space_group_name_H-M   'P 1'
#
loop_
_entity.id
_entity.type
_entity.pdbx_description
1 polymer ?
#
loop_
_entity_poly.entity_id
_entity_poly.type
_entity_poly.pdbx_seq_one_letter_code
_entity_poly.pdbx_strand_id
1 'polypeptide(L)'
;MTRLAKWGRILAVALLVLAHAATSPAQTPRDTTVIVLPFQVNAGPDLEYLNDDLPELISQRLVARGLNVIARKDAQALVRDQRVTTLDVSTARDLSVLAGAGVAVYGSFNQVGDGFSIDVRVVDALGIRAARPFFIQKEGLINVLPAVDELAERIASDLLRRNTLADVKVRGTKVLDPDVVLMRLTTRKGDPVDPAAINREVKRIWDLGYFSDVQANVEQDGEGLVLVYTVKEKPRIENVAVEGSDKVDVDDILAAMSTKTGSVLNEKLLAQDLQKVTELYRKEGYYLAKVSHRVESRAGGAGASLVLKVEEGKKLYIKKVAVEGAEKMDADDLKKQLALSERGMFSWITGSGVLKDEHLERDSAAITAYCMNHGYLDAMVAAPKVDYEEDGIIVTFAIKEGPRYKLGEVTFAGDLIEPDARLAEIVKLDDVKQEDGFFRFNVMQEDNKALTDFYSDYGYAFAEVNARTRKHEDEPVVDVAYTVNKRQKVYIRRALVEGNDKTRDNVILRELRITDGDMFEGKKLRRSAERLNKLQYFEAVSTELVPTEREEEVDLKVKVKEKNTGALIGGIGYSTYYEFGVSGTIMERNLFGKGYQTSLMALFSGRRTAYQWSFTNPRYNDTNLSVGYDAYNIRDEYTDFSKNTIGNTIRFAYPIGEYTTVGWGYRLDFYKLYDIEDDAADIIKEREGDNVSSVVHGRITRDTTDSKENPTRGNITKIFTEYGGGILMGDDNFFKPTAQTEQYYQLAPNHVLHGRVRGGVVLETKDGEEVPVFERFYIGGIDSIRGYSSKDLSPRDKDSGDRIGGDRMAFANMEYIWVFHSELGLALVPFFDVGFNSDSRDEFNWDDEIKKSVGLELRWRSPMGDLRFAYGYPLDENREGDKTNGRFEFSMGQFF
;
A
#
# COMPACT_ATOMS: atom_id res chain seq x y z
N MET A 1 40.25 59.78 5.43
CA MET A 1 40.48 59.65 3.98
C MET A 1 39.52 58.58 3.48
N THR A 2 38.64 58.69 2.48
CA THR A 2 38.25 59.73 1.53
C THR A 2 36.96 59.21 0.85
N ARG A 3 35.93 60.07 0.81
CA ARG A 3 34.73 60.16 -0.06
C ARG A 3 34.31 59.03 -1.06
N LEU A 4 33.02 58.66 -0.92
CA LEU A 4 31.93 58.52 -1.94
C LEU A 4 31.93 57.36 -2.95
N ALA A 5 30.94 56.46 -2.83
CA ALA A 5 29.74 56.32 -3.71
C ALA A 5 29.19 54.86 -3.66
N LYS A 6 28.00 54.57 -3.11
CA LYS A 6 26.61 54.72 -3.63
C LYS A 6 26.19 53.59 -4.63
N TRP A 7 25.09 52.90 -4.27
CA TRP A 7 24.09 52.14 -5.08
C TRP A 7 23.96 50.61 -4.84
N GLY A 8 22.71 50.19 -4.53
CA GLY A 8 22.19 48.82 -4.32
C GLY A 8 21.89 48.52 -2.84
N ARG A 9 20.67 48.54 -2.25
CA ARG A 9 19.36 47.98 -2.68
C ARG A 9 19.59 46.51 -3.11
N ILE A 10 19.01 45.43 -2.54
CA ILE A 10 17.65 45.11 -2.07
C ILE A 10 17.70 43.70 -1.38
N LEU A 11 16.69 43.36 -0.55
CA LEU A 11 16.34 42.07 0.12
C LEU A 11 17.11 41.79 1.44
N ALA A 12 16.51 41.47 2.59
CA ALA A 12 15.23 40.84 2.94
C ALA A 12 14.72 41.41 4.30
N VAL A 13 13.46 41.84 4.44
CA VAL A 13 12.24 41.08 4.83
C VAL A 13 12.24 40.56 6.27
N ALA A 14 11.23 41.02 7.03
CA ALA A 14 10.60 40.43 8.22
C ALA A 14 11.44 40.47 9.52
N LEU A 15 10.93 40.80 10.71
CA LEU A 15 9.61 40.59 11.31
C LEU A 15 9.59 41.41 12.62
N LEU A 16 8.56 42.21 12.87
CA LEU A 16 7.84 42.24 14.16
C LEU A 16 6.64 43.19 14.10
N VAL A 17 5.49 42.53 14.16
CA VAL A 17 4.11 42.97 14.09
C VAL A 17 3.74 43.74 15.37
N LEU A 18 2.98 44.83 15.26
CA LEU A 18 1.60 44.93 15.80
C LEU A 18 1.11 46.38 15.94
N ALA A 19 -0.19 46.50 15.71
CA ALA A 19 -1.06 47.67 15.82
C ALA A 19 -0.82 48.73 14.75
N HIS A 20 -1.62 48.69 13.69
CA HIS A 20 -2.55 49.77 13.33
C HIS A 20 -3.65 49.17 12.45
N ALA A 21 -4.74 48.78 13.10
CA ALA A 21 -6.04 48.71 12.45
C ALA A 21 -6.44 50.15 12.10
N ALA A 22 -6.33 50.50 10.84
CA ALA A 22 -7.01 51.67 10.28
C ALA A 22 -7.60 51.22 8.95
N THR A 23 -8.92 51.02 8.99
CA THR A 23 -9.83 50.85 7.88
C THR A 23 -9.43 51.71 6.68
N SER A 24 -8.94 51.10 5.61
CA SER A 24 -8.99 51.71 4.30
C SER A 24 -10.46 51.75 3.88
N PRO A 25 -11.05 52.92 3.59
CA PRO A 25 -12.39 52.91 3.02
C PRO A 25 -12.27 52.23 1.65
N ALA A 26 -13.13 51.23 1.46
CA ALA A 26 -13.40 50.65 0.16
C ALA A 26 -13.59 51.79 -0.85
N GLN A 27 -12.76 51.84 -1.89
CA GLN A 27 -13.05 52.68 -3.05
C GLN A 27 -14.28 52.09 -3.74
N THR A 28 -15.44 52.63 -3.38
CA THR A 28 -16.69 52.39 -4.10
C THR A 28 -16.59 53.12 -5.45
N PRO A 29 -16.67 52.43 -6.61
CA PRO A 29 -16.74 53.10 -7.89
C PRO A 29 -18.17 53.57 -8.13
N ARG A 30 -18.53 54.78 -7.68
CA ARG A 30 -19.77 55.48 -8.04
C ARG A 30 -19.60 57.00 -7.94
N ASP A 31 -18.97 57.62 -8.94
CA ASP A 31 -19.00 59.07 -9.06
C ASP A 31 -19.45 59.49 -10.46
N THR A 32 -20.76 59.33 -10.73
CA THR A 32 -21.41 60.14 -11.75
C THR A 32 -22.13 61.26 -11.03
N THR A 33 -21.47 62.42 -10.92
CA THR A 33 -22.07 63.64 -10.38
C THR A 33 -23.02 64.23 -11.42
N VAL A 34 -24.27 64.49 -11.04
CA VAL A 34 -25.35 64.98 -11.89
C VAL A 34 -25.67 66.43 -11.55
N ILE A 35 -25.82 67.31 -12.53
CA ILE A 35 -26.41 68.64 -12.34
C ILE A 35 -27.84 68.65 -12.90
N VAL A 36 -28.82 69.05 -12.09
CA VAL A 36 -30.19 69.27 -12.56
C VAL A 36 -30.38 70.76 -12.81
N LEU A 37 -30.61 71.12 -14.07
CA LEU A 37 -30.79 72.49 -14.52
C LEU A 37 -32.27 72.89 -14.47
N PRO A 38 -32.60 74.20 -14.47
CA PRO A 38 -33.98 74.69 -14.44
C PRO A 38 -34.86 74.11 -15.55
N PHE A 39 -36.14 73.92 -15.25
CA PHE A 39 -37.11 73.36 -16.19
C PHE A 39 -38.00 74.45 -16.77
N GLN A 40 -38.20 74.44 -18.08
CA GLN A 40 -39.14 75.37 -18.71
C GLN A 40 -40.59 74.91 -18.44
N VAL A 41 -41.37 75.72 -17.74
CA VAL A 41 -42.78 75.41 -17.44
C VAL A 41 -43.70 76.14 -18.41
N ASN A 42 -44.37 75.38 -19.27
CA ASN A 42 -45.39 75.87 -20.21
C ASN A 42 -46.78 75.48 -19.66
N ALA A 43 -47.27 76.23 -18.68
CA ALA A 43 -48.54 75.99 -17.99
C ALA A 43 -49.23 77.30 -17.56
N GLY A 44 -50.42 77.22 -16.94
CA GLY A 44 -51.12 78.40 -16.41
C GLY A 44 -50.31 79.13 -15.32
N PRO A 45 -50.57 80.44 -15.08
CA PRO A 45 -49.80 81.25 -14.13
C PRO A 45 -49.78 80.68 -12.70
N ASP A 46 -50.77 79.89 -12.33
CA ASP A 46 -50.86 79.22 -11.02
C ASP A 46 -49.81 78.10 -10.84
N LEU A 47 -49.11 77.69 -11.89
CA LEU A 47 -48.09 76.62 -11.89
C LEU A 47 -46.66 77.11 -12.11
N GLU A 48 -46.43 78.43 -12.11
CA GLU A 48 -45.11 79.01 -12.33
C GLU A 48 -44.08 78.57 -11.27
N TYR A 49 -44.55 78.24 -10.05
CA TYR A 49 -43.73 77.69 -8.96
C TYR A 49 -42.99 76.38 -9.34
N LEU A 50 -43.50 75.62 -10.31
CA LEU A 50 -42.88 74.37 -10.77
C LEU A 50 -41.54 74.57 -11.47
N ASN A 51 -41.26 75.78 -11.96
CA ASN A 51 -39.97 76.13 -12.57
C ASN A 51 -38.83 75.93 -11.56
N ASP A 52 -39.17 76.16 -10.30
CA ASP A 52 -38.31 76.07 -9.15
C ASP A 52 -38.40 74.71 -8.45
N ASP A 53 -39.60 74.17 -8.26
CA ASP A 53 -39.78 72.96 -7.47
C ASP A 53 -39.43 71.66 -8.21
N LEU A 54 -39.63 71.58 -9.53
CA LEU A 54 -39.33 70.36 -10.29
C LEU A 54 -37.83 69.98 -10.29
N PRO A 55 -36.88 70.89 -10.55
CA PRO A 55 -35.46 70.57 -10.45
C PRO A 55 -35.05 70.06 -9.06
N GLU A 56 -35.63 70.62 -7.99
CA GLU A 56 -35.34 70.23 -6.61
C GLU A 56 -35.88 68.82 -6.31
N LEU A 57 -37.13 68.56 -6.68
CA LEU A 57 -37.74 67.24 -6.50
C LEU A 57 -36.97 66.15 -7.27
N ILE A 58 -36.60 66.41 -8.53
CA ILE A 58 -35.80 65.47 -9.33
C ILE A 58 -34.44 65.23 -8.66
N SER A 59 -33.76 66.29 -8.19
CA SER A 59 -32.47 66.18 -7.50
C SER A 59 -32.57 65.28 -6.26
N GLN A 60 -33.56 65.52 -5.40
CA GLN A 60 -33.78 64.72 -4.19
C GLN A 60 -34.07 63.25 -4.52
N ARG A 61 -34.87 62.98 -5.55
CA ARG A 61 -35.20 61.59 -5.97
C ARG A 61 -34.01 60.86 -6.61
N LEU A 62 -33.10 61.57 -7.28
CA LEU A 62 -31.85 61.01 -7.80
C LEU A 62 -30.84 60.73 -6.66
N VAL A 63 -30.72 61.63 -5.68
CA VAL A 63 -29.91 61.40 -4.47
C VAL A 63 -30.40 60.19 -3.68
N ALA A 64 -31.72 60.06 -3.49
CA ALA A 64 -32.32 58.90 -2.84
C ALA A 64 -32.03 57.56 -3.55
N ARG A 65 -31.65 57.60 -4.84
CA ARG A 65 -31.27 56.44 -5.66
C ARG A 65 -29.75 56.23 -5.75
N GLY A 66 -28.97 56.95 -4.95
CA GLY A 66 -27.54 56.75 -4.78
C GLY A 66 -26.67 57.44 -5.83
N LEU A 67 -27.17 58.51 -6.46
CA LEU A 67 -26.39 59.41 -7.32
C LEU A 67 -25.96 60.67 -6.55
N ASN A 68 -24.77 61.18 -6.88
CA ASN A 68 -24.31 62.47 -6.37
C ASN A 68 -24.89 63.58 -7.25
N VAL A 69 -25.58 64.57 -6.65
CA VAL A 69 -26.23 65.66 -7.39
C VAL A 69 -25.70 67.01 -6.92
N ILE A 70 -25.35 67.90 -7.86
CA ILE A 70 -24.93 69.28 -7.57
C ILE A 70 -26.08 70.02 -6.88
N ALA A 71 -25.79 70.74 -5.79
CA ALA A 71 -26.81 71.44 -5.04
C ALA A 71 -27.51 72.50 -5.92
N ARG A 72 -28.84 72.59 -5.81
CA ARG A 72 -29.67 73.47 -6.65
C ARG A 72 -29.21 74.93 -6.64
N LYS A 73 -28.80 75.45 -5.48
CA LYS A 73 -28.32 76.83 -5.35
C LYS A 73 -27.11 77.10 -6.24
N ASP A 74 -26.21 76.12 -6.38
CA ASP A 74 -25.02 76.22 -7.20
C ASP A 74 -25.38 76.11 -8.69
N ALA A 75 -26.31 75.22 -9.05
CA ALA A 75 -26.83 75.11 -10.41
C ALA A 75 -27.53 76.41 -10.86
N GLN A 76 -28.36 77.02 -10.02
CA GLN A 76 -29.04 78.29 -10.31
C GLN A 76 -28.08 79.48 -10.39
N ALA A 77 -27.10 79.55 -9.48
CA ALA A 77 -26.05 80.57 -9.53
C ALA A 77 -25.28 80.46 -10.86
N LEU A 78 -24.95 79.24 -11.29
CA LEU A 78 -24.23 79.01 -12.54
C LEU A 78 -25.02 79.47 -13.77
N VAL A 79 -26.32 79.15 -13.85
CA VAL A 79 -27.20 79.58 -14.94
C VAL A 79 -27.31 81.11 -14.99
N ARG A 80 -27.43 81.77 -13.83
CA ARG A 80 -27.53 83.24 -13.72
C ARG A 80 -26.21 83.92 -14.09
N ASP A 81 -25.10 83.43 -13.55
CA ASP A 81 -23.79 84.05 -13.72
C ASP A 81 -23.29 83.92 -15.17
N GLN A 82 -23.66 82.83 -15.86
CA GLN A 82 -23.41 82.63 -17.29
C GLN A 82 -24.45 83.33 -18.20
N ARG A 83 -25.40 84.08 -17.64
CA ARG A 83 -26.47 84.81 -18.37
C ARG A 83 -27.21 83.95 -19.40
N VAL A 84 -27.50 82.70 -19.05
CA VAL A 84 -28.13 81.74 -19.95
C VAL A 84 -29.58 82.13 -20.23
N THR A 85 -29.90 82.39 -21.50
CA THR A 85 -31.26 82.74 -21.96
C THR A 85 -32.05 81.55 -22.51
N THR A 86 -31.36 80.49 -22.96
CA THR A 86 -31.97 79.24 -23.46
C THR A 86 -31.14 78.03 -23.05
N LEU A 87 -31.79 76.97 -22.56
CA LEU A 87 -31.13 75.70 -22.23
C LEU A 87 -31.23 74.72 -23.41
N ASP A 88 -30.14 74.59 -24.17
CA ASP A 88 -29.98 73.57 -25.20
C ASP A 88 -28.91 72.54 -24.82
N VAL A 89 -28.67 71.56 -25.70
CA VAL A 89 -27.69 70.49 -25.43
C VAL A 89 -26.26 71.04 -25.28
N SER A 90 -25.90 72.10 -26.01
CA SER A 90 -24.57 72.70 -25.93
C SER A 90 -24.41 73.42 -24.59
N THR A 91 -25.36 74.28 -24.23
CA THR A 91 -25.33 75.02 -22.98
C THR A 91 -25.39 74.09 -21.76
N ALA A 92 -26.18 73.02 -21.82
CA ALA A 92 -26.23 72.02 -20.76
C ALA A 92 -24.88 71.31 -20.55
N ARG A 93 -24.10 71.06 -21.62
CA ARG A 93 -22.72 70.52 -21.48
C ARG A 93 -21.79 71.52 -20.83
N ASP A 94 -21.79 72.76 -21.31
CA ASP A 94 -20.91 73.79 -20.79
C ASP A 94 -21.15 74.01 -19.30
N LEU A 95 -22.41 74.07 -18.88
CA LEU A 95 -22.80 74.14 -17.47
C LEU A 95 -22.41 72.89 -16.68
N SER A 96 -22.48 71.69 -17.27
CA SER A 96 -22.02 70.46 -16.60
C SER A 96 -20.52 70.48 -16.33
N VAL A 97 -19.73 70.86 -17.33
CA VAL A 97 -18.27 70.96 -17.20
C VAL A 97 -17.89 72.00 -16.16
N LEU A 98 -18.52 73.17 -16.20
CA LEU A 98 -18.29 74.25 -15.23
C LEU A 98 -18.69 73.85 -13.80
N ALA A 99 -19.75 73.04 -13.64
CA ALA A 99 -20.19 72.53 -12.34
C ALA A 99 -19.38 71.33 -11.82
N GLY A 100 -18.44 70.79 -12.61
CA GLY A 100 -17.76 69.52 -12.29
C GLY A 100 -18.70 68.31 -12.31
N ALA A 101 -19.84 68.41 -12.98
CA ALA A 101 -20.80 67.32 -13.14
C ALA A 101 -20.48 66.51 -14.41
N GLY A 102 -20.56 65.19 -14.32
CA GLY A 102 -20.40 64.31 -15.50
C GLY A 102 -21.63 64.30 -16.42
N VAL A 103 -22.80 64.68 -15.88
CA VAL A 103 -24.08 64.64 -16.59
C VAL A 103 -24.97 65.83 -16.20
N ALA A 104 -25.61 66.48 -17.18
CA ALA A 104 -26.71 67.42 -16.97
C ALA A 104 -28.07 66.77 -17.21
N VAL A 105 -29.06 67.17 -16.42
CA VAL A 105 -30.48 66.86 -16.58
C VAL A 105 -31.24 68.18 -16.73
N TYR A 106 -31.91 68.39 -17.85
CA TYR A 106 -32.74 69.58 -18.07
C TYR A 106 -33.98 69.23 -18.89
N GLY A 107 -35.01 70.06 -18.87
CA GLY A 107 -36.26 69.68 -19.51
C GLY A 107 -37.34 70.76 -19.50
N SER A 108 -38.55 70.34 -19.89
CA SER A 108 -39.75 71.15 -19.81
C SER A 108 -40.91 70.40 -19.16
N PHE A 109 -41.81 71.17 -18.57
CA PHE A 109 -43.10 70.73 -18.07
C PHE A 109 -44.19 71.39 -18.92
N ASN A 110 -45.09 70.62 -19.51
CA ASN A 110 -46.12 71.13 -20.42
C ASN A 110 -47.50 70.71 -19.91
N GLN A 111 -48.42 71.65 -19.68
CA GLN A 111 -49.80 71.34 -19.29
C GLN A 111 -50.75 71.50 -20.50
N VAL A 112 -51.58 70.49 -20.75
CA VAL A 112 -52.61 70.50 -21.81
C VAL A 112 -53.92 69.96 -21.23
N GLY A 113 -54.90 70.84 -21.05
CA GLY A 113 -56.14 70.50 -20.36
C GLY A 113 -55.87 70.05 -18.92
N ASP A 114 -56.49 68.94 -18.52
CA ASP A 114 -56.29 68.34 -17.19
C ASP A 114 -55.03 67.46 -17.10
N GLY A 115 -54.27 67.28 -18.19
CA GLY A 115 -53.04 66.48 -18.23
C GLY A 115 -51.76 67.31 -18.30
N PHE A 116 -50.63 66.67 -17.99
CA PHE A 116 -49.30 67.25 -18.13
C PHE A 116 -48.27 66.26 -18.67
N SER A 117 -47.19 66.78 -19.27
CA SER A 117 -45.97 66.03 -19.60
C SER A 117 -44.72 66.63 -18.97
N ILE A 118 -43.74 65.76 -18.68
CA ILE A 118 -42.38 66.14 -18.28
C ILE A 118 -41.43 65.55 -19.32
N ASP A 119 -40.78 66.44 -20.07
CA ASP A 119 -39.85 66.13 -21.14
C ASP A 119 -38.43 66.43 -20.67
N VAL A 120 -37.58 65.43 -20.50
CA VAL A 120 -36.23 65.56 -19.95
C VAL A 120 -35.18 65.12 -20.93
N ARG A 121 -34.04 65.80 -20.95
CA ARG A 121 -32.83 65.37 -21.62
C ARG A 121 -31.70 65.20 -20.63
N VAL A 122 -31.03 64.06 -20.76
CA VAL A 122 -29.81 63.73 -20.04
C VAL A 122 -28.63 63.89 -20.98
N VAL A 123 -27.71 64.78 -20.62
CA VAL A 123 -26.59 65.22 -21.46
C VAL A 123 -25.26 64.87 -20.80
N ASP A 124 -24.41 64.17 -21.54
CA ASP A 124 -23.03 63.85 -21.11
C ASP A 124 -22.14 65.10 -21.25
N ALA A 125 -21.44 65.48 -20.17
CA ALA A 125 -20.66 66.71 -20.11
C ALA A 125 -19.54 66.78 -21.16
N LEU A 126 -18.93 65.64 -21.47
CA LEU A 126 -17.83 65.54 -22.45
C LEU A 126 -18.34 65.33 -23.89
N GLY A 127 -19.66 65.24 -24.08
CA GLY A 127 -20.26 65.01 -25.39
C GLY A 127 -19.92 63.67 -26.02
N ILE A 128 -19.36 62.73 -25.25
CA ILE A 128 -18.99 61.37 -25.72
C ILE A 128 -20.25 60.61 -26.13
N ARG A 129 -21.39 60.94 -25.50
CA ARG A 129 -22.69 60.33 -25.77
C ARG A 129 -23.71 61.37 -26.23
N ALA A 130 -24.57 60.98 -27.18
CA ALA A 130 -25.69 61.81 -27.60
C ALA A 130 -26.67 62.07 -26.42
N ALA A 131 -27.33 63.23 -26.46
CA ALA A 131 -28.34 63.59 -25.46
C ALA A 131 -29.53 62.62 -25.53
N ARG A 132 -29.93 62.08 -24.37
CA ARG A 132 -30.96 61.04 -24.29
C ARG A 132 -32.26 61.62 -23.75
N PRO A 133 -33.40 61.45 -24.45
CA PRO A 133 -34.68 61.95 -23.98
C PRO A 133 -35.36 60.96 -23.02
N PHE A 134 -36.03 61.49 -22.00
CA PHE A 134 -36.93 60.79 -21.11
C PHE A 134 -38.26 61.55 -21.11
N PHE A 135 -39.37 60.83 -21.16
CA PHE A 135 -40.70 61.42 -21.30
C PHE A 135 -41.68 60.73 -20.36
N ILE A 136 -42.47 61.51 -19.64
CA ILE A 136 -43.59 61.02 -18.82
C ILE A 136 -44.80 61.92 -19.02
N GLN A 137 -45.98 61.32 -19.20
CA GLN A 137 -47.26 62.01 -19.30
C GLN A 137 -48.24 61.41 -18.29
N LYS A 138 -48.98 62.26 -17.57
CA LYS A 138 -50.01 61.85 -16.62
C LYS A 138 -51.20 62.80 -16.68
N GLU A 139 -52.38 62.32 -16.31
CA GLU A 139 -53.58 63.15 -16.09
C GLU A 139 -53.70 63.58 -14.63
N GLY A 140 -54.13 64.82 -14.38
CA GLY A 140 -54.33 65.41 -13.06
C GLY A 140 -53.04 65.86 -12.38
N LEU A 141 -52.99 67.12 -11.91
CA LEU A 141 -51.83 67.71 -11.24
C LEU A 141 -51.43 66.99 -9.93
N ILE A 142 -52.33 66.21 -9.33
CA ILE A 142 -52.01 65.35 -8.18
C ILE A 142 -50.93 64.31 -8.49
N ASN A 143 -50.73 63.98 -9.78
CA ASN A 143 -49.78 62.97 -10.22
C ASN A 143 -48.38 63.50 -10.56
N VAL A 144 -48.10 64.79 -10.29
CA VAL A 144 -46.76 65.38 -10.53
C VAL A 144 -45.67 64.68 -9.73
N LEU A 145 -45.89 64.40 -8.44
CA LEU A 145 -44.91 63.70 -7.60
C LEU A 145 -44.64 62.26 -8.07
N PRO A 146 -45.66 61.40 -8.32
CA PRO A 146 -45.46 60.10 -8.94
C PRO A 146 -44.70 60.14 -10.28
N ALA A 147 -44.96 61.15 -11.12
CA ALA A 147 -44.26 61.33 -12.38
C ALA A 147 -42.77 61.63 -12.17
N VAL A 148 -42.43 62.49 -11.20
CA VAL A 148 -41.02 62.79 -10.85
C VAL A 148 -40.30 61.56 -10.29
N ASP A 149 -40.97 60.74 -9.47
CA ASP A 149 -40.39 59.50 -8.95
C ASP A 149 -40.08 58.48 -10.06
N GLU A 150 -41.02 58.27 -10.98
CA GLU A 150 -40.83 57.38 -12.14
C GLU A 150 -39.73 57.89 -13.07
N LEU A 151 -39.63 59.20 -13.26
CA LEU A 151 -38.60 59.84 -14.09
C LEU A 151 -37.20 59.64 -13.49
N ALA A 152 -37.05 59.89 -12.19
CA ALA A 152 -35.78 59.74 -11.49
C ALA A 152 -35.29 58.28 -11.47
N GLU A 153 -36.22 57.31 -11.39
CA GLU A 153 -35.88 55.88 -11.47
C GLU A 153 -35.30 55.50 -12.84
N ARG A 154 -35.96 55.94 -13.92
CA ARG A 154 -35.49 55.68 -15.29
C ARG A 154 -34.11 56.29 -15.53
N ILE A 155 -33.87 57.51 -15.04
CA ILE A 155 -32.57 58.19 -15.17
C ILE A 155 -31.50 57.46 -14.35
N ALA A 156 -31.78 57.09 -13.08
CA ALA A 156 -30.80 56.42 -12.23
C ALA A 156 -30.42 55.01 -12.73
N SER A 157 -31.38 54.26 -13.27
CA SER A 157 -31.12 52.93 -13.81
C SER A 157 -30.25 52.95 -15.07
N ASP A 158 -30.33 53.99 -15.92
CA ASP A 158 -29.45 54.13 -17.11
C ASP A 158 -28.00 54.40 -16.69
N LEU A 159 -27.80 55.21 -15.64
CA LEU A 159 -26.48 55.63 -15.19
C LEU A 159 -25.71 54.53 -14.42
N LEU A 160 -26.40 53.64 -13.69
CA LEU A 160 -25.75 52.65 -12.81
C LEU A 160 -25.39 51.29 -13.45
N ARG A 161 -25.97 50.90 -14.60
CA ARG A 161 -25.83 49.53 -15.18
C ARG A 161 -24.53 49.22 -15.95
N ARG A 162 -23.64 50.19 -16.24
CA ARG A 162 -22.65 50.06 -17.35
C ARG A 162 -21.18 49.73 -16.98
N ASN A 163 -20.86 49.21 -15.79
CA ASN A 163 -19.46 48.93 -15.36
C ASN A 163 -19.14 47.44 -15.07
N THR A 164 -19.90 46.49 -15.62
CA THR A 164 -19.74 45.04 -15.37
C THR A 164 -19.41 44.27 -16.64
N LEU A 165 -18.73 43.12 -16.49
CA LEU A 165 -18.39 42.21 -17.58
C LEU A 165 -19.63 41.51 -18.14
N ALA A 166 -19.88 41.64 -19.43
CA ALA A 166 -20.91 40.91 -20.14
C ALA A 166 -20.54 39.46 -20.40
N ASP A 167 -19.24 39.16 -20.53
CA ASP A 167 -18.73 37.80 -20.76
C ASP A 167 -17.21 37.67 -20.48
N VAL A 168 -16.72 36.44 -20.31
CA VAL A 168 -15.29 36.09 -20.18
C VAL A 168 -14.96 34.97 -21.16
N LYS A 169 -13.99 35.21 -22.07
CA LYS A 169 -13.62 34.27 -23.13
C LYS A 169 -12.14 33.93 -23.10
N VAL A 170 -11.79 32.73 -23.57
CA VAL A 170 -10.41 32.29 -23.79
C VAL A 170 -10.21 32.03 -25.28
N ARG A 171 -9.13 32.56 -25.85
CA ARG A 171 -8.75 32.37 -27.26
C ARG A 171 -7.34 31.83 -27.38
N GLY A 172 -7.08 31.00 -28.38
CA GLY A 172 -5.74 30.50 -28.70
C GLY A 172 -5.40 29.13 -28.15
N THR A 173 -6.34 28.47 -27.45
CA THR A 173 -6.25 27.02 -27.23
C THR A 173 -6.59 26.28 -28.54
N LYS A 174 -5.88 25.18 -28.79
CA LYS A 174 -6.01 24.30 -29.95
C LYS A 174 -6.28 22.87 -29.53
N VAL A 175 -5.59 22.40 -28.49
CA VAL A 175 -5.71 21.02 -27.97
C VAL A 175 -6.43 21.02 -26.62
N LEU A 176 -6.13 21.99 -25.74
CA LEU A 176 -6.85 22.18 -24.49
C LEU A 176 -8.24 22.79 -24.72
N ASP A 177 -9.24 22.26 -24.02
CA ASP A 177 -10.57 22.85 -23.99
C ASP A 177 -10.52 24.24 -23.30
N PRO A 178 -11.04 25.32 -23.91
CA PRO A 178 -11.15 26.65 -23.29
C PRO A 178 -11.77 26.62 -21.89
N ASP A 179 -12.72 25.70 -21.63
CA ASP A 179 -13.41 25.60 -20.35
C ASP A 179 -12.48 25.19 -19.21
N VAL A 180 -11.42 24.42 -19.50
CA VAL A 180 -10.40 24.04 -18.49
C VAL A 180 -9.70 25.28 -17.94
N VAL A 181 -9.49 26.29 -18.79
CA VAL A 181 -8.92 27.57 -18.38
C VAL A 181 -9.96 28.39 -17.61
N LEU A 182 -11.19 28.49 -18.13
CA LEU A 182 -12.28 29.24 -17.51
C LEU A 182 -12.63 28.73 -16.10
N MET A 183 -12.66 27.42 -15.87
CA MET A 183 -12.92 26.82 -14.56
C MET A 183 -11.88 27.19 -13.50
N ARG A 184 -10.68 27.61 -13.92
CA ARG A 184 -9.62 28.04 -13.00
C ARG A 184 -9.71 29.52 -12.66
N LEU A 185 -10.42 30.31 -13.45
CA LEU A 185 -10.57 31.75 -13.22
C LEU A 185 -11.51 32.04 -12.05
N THR A 186 -11.21 33.10 -11.30
CA THR A 186 -12.15 33.62 -10.31
C THR A 186 -13.09 34.69 -10.88
N THR A 187 -12.67 35.40 -11.93
CA THR A 187 -13.46 36.40 -12.65
C THR A 187 -14.55 35.75 -13.49
N ARG A 188 -15.80 36.23 -13.36
CA ARG A 188 -16.99 35.71 -14.05
C ARG A 188 -17.78 36.83 -14.72
N LYS A 189 -18.73 36.43 -15.57
CA LYS A 189 -19.77 37.32 -16.10
C LYS A 189 -20.50 38.03 -14.96
N GLY A 190 -20.65 39.34 -15.06
CA GLY A 190 -21.27 40.21 -14.06
C GLY A 190 -20.29 40.90 -13.11
N ASP A 191 -19.02 40.46 -13.07
CA ASP A 191 -18.01 41.08 -12.20
C ASP A 191 -17.59 42.47 -12.71
N PRO A 192 -17.20 43.39 -11.81
CA PRO A 192 -16.62 44.67 -12.21
C PRO A 192 -15.26 44.46 -12.88
N VAL A 193 -14.91 45.35 -13.82
CA VAL A 193 -13.58 45.33 -14.44
C VAL A 193 -12.53 45.87 -13.46
N ASP A 194 -11.74 44.97 -12.86
CA ASP A 194 -10.62 45.28 -11.96
C ASP A 194 -9.28 44.82 -12.57
N PRO A 195 -8.38 45.76 -12.96
CA PRO A 195 -7.06 45.43 -13.48
C PRO A 195 -6.19 44.56 -12.56
N ALA A 196 -6.30 44.73 -11.24
CA ALA A 196 -5.53 43.94 -10.27
C ALA A 196 -6.01 42.48 -10.22
N ALA A 197 -7.33 42.26 -10.31
CA ALA A 197 -7.92 40.94 -10.45
C ALA A 197 -7.49 40.27 -11.77
N ILE A 198 -7.55 41.00 -12.89
CA ILE A 198 -7.15 40.48 -14.21
C ILE A 198 -5.69 40.02 -14.21
N ASN A 199 -4.77 40.79 -13.62
CA ASN A 199 -3.35 40.41 -13.57
C ASN A 199 -3.10 39.16 -12.70
N ARG A 200 -3.84 38.98 -11.60
CA ARG A 200 -3.79 37.74 -10.81
C ARG A 200 -4.27 36.53 -11.63
N GLU A 201 -5.30 36.73 -12.45
CA GLU A 201 -5.80 35.67 -13.33
C GLU A 201 -4.84 35.34 -14.48
N VAL A 202 -4.18 36.34 -15.09
CA VAL A 202 -3.09 36.10 -16.07
C VAL A 202 -2.00 35.23 -15.45
N LYS A 203 -1.56 35.57 -14.23
CA LYS A 203 -0.58 34.75 -13.49
C LYS A 203 -1.12 33.34 -13.21
N ARG A 204 -2.39 33.21 -12.81
CA ARG A 204 -3.02 31.91 -12.56
C ARG A 204 -3.05 31.02 -13.80
N ILE A 205 -3.39 31.59 -14.96
CA ILE A 205 -3.39 30.88 -16.25
C ILE A 205 -1.96 30.48 -16.63
N TRP A 206 -0.98 31.37 -16.47
CA TRP A 206 0.44 31.05 -16.68
C TRP A 206 0.90 29.90 -15.78
N ASP A 207 0.49 29.92 -14.52
CA ASP A 207 0.82 28.90 -13.53
C ASP A 207 0.23 27.52 -13.83
N LEU A 208 -0.72 27.41 -14.77
CA LEU A 208 -1.18 26.12 -15.28
C LEU A 208 -0.06 25.39 -16.04
N GLY A 209 0.93 26.10 -16.60
CA GLY A 209 2.13 25.52 -17.22
C GLY A 209 1.97 25.06 -18.68
N TYR A 210 0.76 25.13 -19.24
CA TYR A 210 0.43 24.71 -20.61
C TYR A 210 0.63 25.80 -21.69
N PHE A 211 0.93 27.04 -21.28
CA PHE A 211 0.99 28.18 -22.18
C PHE A 211 2.38 28.82 -22.17
N SER A 212 2.84 29.25 -23.35
CA SER A 212 4.10 29.97 -23.56
C SER A 212 3.92 31.49 -23.54
N ASP A 213 2.68 31.96 -23.69
CA ASP A 213 2.28 33.37 -23.58
C ASP A 213 0.83 33.45 -23.10
N VAL A 214 0.52 34.45 -22.27
CA VAL A 214 -0.82 34.71 -21.73
C VAL A 214 -1.03 36.22 -21.67
N GLN A 215 -2.05 36.69 -22.37
CA GLN A 215 -2.43 38.10 -22.45
C GLN A 215 -3.91 38.25 -22.10
N ALA A 216 -4.30 39.39 -21.54
CA ALA A 216 -5.69 39.70 -21.24
C ALA A 216 -6.06 41.06 -21.83
N ASN A 217 -7.14 41.09 -22.60
CA ASN A 217 -7.66 42.30 -23.23
C ASN A 217 -9.15 42.45 -22.91
N VAL A 218 -9.61 43.68 -22.69
CA VAL A 218 -11.05 43.98 -22.57
C VAL A 218 -11.52 44.51 -23.91
N GLU A 219 -12.44 43.78 -24.53
CA GLU A 219 -13.07 44.13 -25.81
C GLU A 219 -14.48 44.66 -25.57
N GLN A 220 -14.98 45.55 -26.44
CA GLN A 220 -16.36 46.01 -26.41
C GLN A 220 -17.16 45.24 -27.47
N ASP A 221 -18.11 44.42 -27.04
CA ASP A 221 -19.04 43.68 -27.90
C ASP A 221 -20.45 44.28 -27.72
N GLY A 222 -21.34 44.16 -28.70
CA GLY A 222 -22.57 44.98 -28.82
C GLY A 222 -23.45 45.13 -27.57
N GLU A 223 -23.40 44.19 -26.61
CA GLU A 223 -24.16 44.18 -25.35
C GLU A 223 -23.35 44.49 -24.06
N GLY A 224 -22.02 44.69 -24.13
CA GLY A 224 -21.21 45.09 -22.96
C GLY A 224 -19.70 44.78 -23.05
N LEU A 225 -18.98 44.89 -21.93
CA LEU A 225 -17.52 44.66 -21.86
C LEU A 225 -17.21 43.16 -21.78
N VAL A 226 -16.37 42.63 -22.68
CA VAL A 226 -15.96 41.22 -22.71
C VAL A 226 -14.47 41.10 -22.38
N LEU A 227 -14.13 40.32 -21.36
CA LEU A 227 -12.72 40.04 -21.01
C LEU A 227 -12.23 38.83 -21.80
N VAL A 228 -11.21 39.02 -22.64
CA VAL A 228 -10.63 37.98 -23.50
C VAL A 228 -9.22 37.66 -23.04
N TYR A 229 -8.99 36.42 -22.60
CA TYR A 229 -7.67 35.88 -22.37
C TYR A 229 -7.14 35.22 -23.64
N THR A 230 -6.11 35.79 -24.24
CA THR A 230 -5.42 35.22 -25.40
C THR A 230 -4.20 34.44 -24.92
N VAL A 231 -4.16 33.14 -25.23
CA VAL A 231 -3.08 32.25 -24.81
C VAL A 231 -2.35 31.65 -26.01
N LYS A 232 -1.04 31.41 -25.87
CA LYS A 232 -0.25 30.65 -26.84
C LYS A 232 0.09 29.27 -26.27
N GLU A 233 -0.74 28.29 -26.59
CA GLU A 233 -0.58 26.91 -26.13
C GLU A 233 0.77 26.30 -26.55
N LYS A 234 1.38 25.55 -25.64
CA LYS A 234 2.58 24.76 -25.90
C LYS A 234 2.24 23.58 -26.84
N PRO A 235 3.24 23.00 -27.54
CA PRO A 235 2.97 21.93 -28.50
C PRO A 235 2.40 20.68 -27.83
N ARG A 236 1.61 19.92 -28.60
CA ARG A 236 1.17 18.57 -28.23
C ARG A 236 2.31 17.58 -28.40
N ILE A 237 2.47 16.67 -27.45
CA ILE A 237 3.49 15.62 -27.48
C ILE A 237 3.00 14.49 -28.40
N GLU A 238 3.67 14.25 -29.52
CA GLU A 238 3.33 13.18 -30.47
C GLU A 238 4.04 11.87 -30.15
N ASN A 239 5.23 11.95 -29.58
CA ASN A 239 6.06 10.82 -29.19
C ASN A 239 6.96 11.26 -28.03
N VAL A 240 7.29 10.30 -27.15
CA VAL A 240 8.33 10.43 -26.14
C VAL A 240 9.41 9.41 -26.47
N ALA A 241 10.62 9.89 -26.73
CA ALA A 241 11.79 9.07 -26.99
C ALA A 241 12.80 9.21 -25.85
N VAL A 242 13.57 8.16 -25.59
CA VAL A 242 14.63 8.16 -24.58
C VAL A 242 15.95 7.81 -25.25
N GLU A 243 16.96 8.65 -25.04
CA GLU A 243 18.33 8.48 -25.52
C GLU A 243 19.27 8.24 -24.33
N GLY A 244 20.24 7.33 -24.49
CA GLY A 244 21.23 7.02 -23.46
C GLY A 244 20.72 6.12 -22.35
N SER A 245 19.72 5.29 -22.62
CA SER A 245 19.12 4.34 -21.66
C SER A 245 19.64 2.92 -21.94
N ASP A 246 20.88 2.63 -21.58
CA ASP A 246 21.50 1.31 -21.80
C ASP A 246 21.37 0.39 -20.57
N LYS A 247 21.05 0.93 -19.39
CA LYS A 247 21.02 0.20 -18.12
C LYS A 247 19.64 0.06 -17.50
N VAL A 248 18.72 0.95 -17.83
CA VAL A 248 17.32 0.89 -17.43
C VAL A 248 16.47 0.74 -18.68
N ASP A 249 15.44 -0.10 -18.64
CA ASP A 249 14.57 -0.30 -19.80
C ASP A 249 13.74 0.96 -20.08
N VAL A 250 13.60 1.29 -21.36
CA VAL A 250 12.88 2.50 -21.81
C VAL A 250 11.41 2.47 -21.33
N ASP A 251 10.80 1.29 -21.33
CA ASP A 251 9.41 1.12 -20.89
C ASP A 251 9.24 1.47 -19.40
N ASP A 252 10.22 1.16 -18.54
CA ASP A 252 10.19 1.51 -17.12
C ASP A 252 10.32 3.03 -16.92
N ILE A 253 11.16 3.68 -17.72
CA ILE A 253 11.30 5.15 -17.72
C ILE A 253 9.96 5.79 -18.12
N LEU A 254 9.36 5.33 -19.21
CA LEU A 254 8.08 5.84 -19.69
C LEU A 254 6.95 5.58 -18.69
N ALA A 255 6.96 4.43 -18.01
CA ALA A 255 5.98 4.09 -16.97
C ALA A 255 6.11 4.97 -15.71
N ALA A 256 7.33 5.40 -15.36
CA ALA A 256 7.57 6.31 -14.24
C ALA A 256 7.09 7.75 -14.53
N MET A 257 7.01 8.12 -15.81
CA MET A 257 6.56 9.45 -16.24
C MET A 257 5.04 9.61 -16.21
N SER A 258 4.64 10.84 -15.91
CA SER A 258 3.25 11.29 -15.89
C SER A 258 2.87 11.89 -17.25
N THR A 259 3.84 12.45 -17.96
CA THR A 259 3.71 12.99 -19.31
C THR A 259 3.47 11.87 -20.32
N LYS A 260 2.35 11.95 -21.04
CA LYS A 260 1.94 10.92 -22.01
C LYS A 260 1.88 11.48 -23.42
N THR A 261 2.13 10.59 -24.38
CA THR A 261 1.81 10.84 -25.78
C THR A 261 0.37 11.30 -25.95
N GLY A 262 0.16 12.35 -26.74
CA GLY A 262 -1.14 12.97 -27.00
C GLY A 262 -1.49 14.13 -26.06
N SER A 263 -0.76 14.33 -24.96
CA SER A 263 -0.97 15.44 -24.01
C SER A 263 -0.28 16.74 -24.45
N VAL A 264 -0.72 17.86 -23.90
CA VAL A 264 -0.08 19.17 -24.08
C VAL A 264 1.13 19.26 -23.17
N LEU A 265 2.27 19.72 -23.69
CA LEU A 265 3.50 19.86 -22.92
C LEU A 265 3.27 20.76 -21.69
N ASN A 266 3.59 20.23 -20.50
CA ASN A 266 3.55 20.97 -19.25
C ASN A 266 4.93 20.91 -18.57
N GLU A 267 5.57 22.05 -18.39
CA GLU A 267 6.94 22.13 -17.82
C GLU A 267 7.01 21.72 -16.34
N LYS A 268 5.95 21.99 -15.56
CA LYS A 268 5.91 21.59 -14.15
C LYS A 268 5.84 20.07 -14.05
N LEU A 269 5.00 19.45 -14.88
CA LEU A 269 4.89 18.00 -14.97
C LEU A 269 6.20 17.37 -15.47
N LEU A 270 6.81 17.97 -16.50
CA LEU A 270 8.07 17.47 -17.05
C LEU A 270 9.21 17.55 -16.03
N ALA A 271 9.30 18.62 -15.24
CA ALA A 271 10.29 18.73 -14.17
C ALA A 271 10.10 17.63 -13.11
N GLN A 272 8.86 17.32 -12.74
CA GLN A 272 8.55 16.20 -11.84
C GLN A 272 8.92 14.85 -12.47
N ASP A 273 8.64 14.66 -13.75
CA ASP A 273 8.98 13.44 -14.48
C ASP A 273 10.49 13.24 -14.57
N LEU A 274 11.28 14.29 -14.85
CA LEU A 274 12.74 14.23 -14.84
C LEU A 274 13.29 13.83 -13.45
N GLN A 275 12.68 14.35 -12.38
CA GLN A 275 13.02 13.97 -11.02
C GLN A 275 12.69 12.49 -10.76
N LYS A 276 11.49 12.02 -11.13
CA LYS A 276 11.09 10.61 -10.98
C LYS A 276 12.01 9.67 -11.76
N VAL A 277 12.40 10.03 -12.98
CA VAL A 277 13.35 9.24 -13.77
C VAL A 277 14.72 9.24 -13.09
N THR A 278 15.17 10.39 -12.56
CA THR A 278 16.43 10.45 -11.79
C THR A 278 16.37 9.55 -10.53
N GLU A 279 15.24 9.54 -9.84
CA GLU A 279 14.98 8.67 -8.68
C GLU A 279 14.94 7.18 -9.06
N LEU A 280 14.36 6.83 -10.22
CA LEU A 280 14.39 5.48 -10.78
C LEU A 280 15.82 5.00 -10.99
N TYR A 281 16.67 5.82 -11.62
CA TYR A 281 18.09 5.51 -11.81
C TYR A 281 18.84 5.36 -10.47
N ARG A 282 18.57 6.24 -9.50
CA ARG A 282 19.15 6.14 -8.14
C ARG A 282 18.79 4.82 -7.46
N LYS A 283 17.52 4.40 -7.57
CA LYS A 283 17.03 3.13 -7.02
C LYS A 283 17.77 1.92 -7.60
N GLU A 284 18.16 2.00 -8.87
CA GLU A 284 18.97 0.99 -9.56
C GLU A 284 20.48 1.11 -9.30
N GLY A 285 20.91 2.08 -8.49
CA GLY A 285 22.31 2.29 -8.09
C GLY A 285 23.09 3.30 -8.93
N TYR A 286 22.43 4.05 -9.81
CA TYR A 286 23.04 5.06 -10.69
C TYR A 286 22.88 6.48 -10.12
N TYR A 287 23.55 6.76 -8.99
CA TYR A 287 23.36 8.02 -8.25
C TYR A 287 23.87 9.28 -8.97
N LEU A 288 24.82 9.09 -9.87
CA LEU A 288 25.39 10.16 -10.69
C LEU A 288 24.63 10.36 -12.01
N ALA A 289 23.50 9.67 -12.21
CA ALA A 289 22.69 9.81 -13.41
C ALA A 289 22.17 11.23 -13.56
N LYS A 290 22.27 11.77 -14.78
CA LYS A 290 21.71 13.08 -15.14
C LYS A 290 20.68 12.91 -16.22
N VAL A 291 19.46 13.36 -15.92
CA VAL A 291 18.34 13.31 -16.86
C VAL A 291 18.06 14.73 -17.35
N SER A 292 18.07 14.91 -18.66
CA SER A 292 17.74 16.17 -19.33
C SER A 292 16.70 15.94 -20.41
N HIS A 293 16.17 17.01 -20.99
CA HIS A 293 15.20 16.90 -22.08
C HIS A 293 15.49 17.91 -23.19
N ARG A 294 15.05 17.58 -24.40
CA ARG A 294 14.91 18.50 -25.52
C ARG A 294 13.55 18.29 -26.19
N VAL A 295 12.98 19.37 -26.70
CA VAL A 295 11.70 19.35 -27.42
C VAL A 295 11.95 19.66 -28.88
N GLU A 296 11.71 18.69 -29.75
CA GLU A 296 11.91 18.83 -31.19
C GLU A 296 10.56 19.14 -31.86
N SER A 297 10.43 20.37 -32.37
CA SER A 297 9.20 20.81 -33.06
C SER A 297 9.14 20.22 -34.47
N ARG A 298 7.99 19.64 -34.85
CA ARG A 298 7.81 19.08 -36.20
C ARG A 298 7.42 20.16 -37.21
N ALA A 299 7.75 19.95 -38.48
CA ALA A 299 7.31 20.79 -39.59
C ALA A 299 5.78 20.93 -39.59
N GLY A 300 5.27 22.14 -39.38
CA GLY A 300 3.83 22.43 -39.22
C GLY A 300 3.42 22.98 -37.84
N GLY A 301 4.29 22.92 -36.83
CA GLY A 301 4.21 23.73 -35.60
C GLY A 301 3.12 23.39 -34.58
N ALA A 302 2.32 22.33 -34.79
CA ALA A 302 1.27 21.91 -33.86
C ALA A 302 1.69 20.77 -32.90
N GLY A 303 2.69 19.97 -33.29
CA GLY A 303 3.20 18.82 -32.53
C GLY A 303 4.71 18.87 -32.28
N ALA A 304 5.15 18.23 -31.21
CA ALA A 304 6.56 18.10 -30.88
C ALA A 304 6.89 16.67 -30.40
N SER A 305 8.15 16.26 -30.62
CA SER A 305 8.73 15.07 -30.02
C SER A 305 9.47 15.46 -28.74
N LEU A 306 9.15 14.81 -27.63
CA LEU A 306 9.88 14.97 -26.37
C LEU A 306 11.00 13.93 -26.33
N VAL A 307 12.26 14.38 -26.35
CA VAL A 307 13.41 13.48 -26.23
C VAL A 307 14.02 13.67 -24.85
N LEU A 308 13.94 12.63 -24.02
CA LEU A 308 14.70 12.54 -22.79
C LEU A 308 16.10 12.07 -23.11
N LYS A 309 17.10 12.81 -22.62
CA LYS A 309 18.50 12.42 -22.74
C LYS A 309 19.03 12.08 -21.35
N VAL A 310 19.41 10.81 -21.18
CA VAL A 310 19.96 10.28 -19.95
C VAL A 310 21.47 10.10 -20.08
N GLU A 311 22.21 10.59 -19.09
CA GLU A 311 23.62 10.27 -18.87
C GLU A 311 23.68 9.40 -17.62
N GLU A 312 23.67 8.07 -17.77
CA GLU A 312 23.43 7.11 -16.67
C GLU A 312 24.57 7.08 -15.64
N GLY A 313 25.81 7.34 -16.09
CA GLY A 313 26.99 7.25 -15.23
C GLY A 313 27.33 5.81 -14.81
N LYS A 314 28.25 5.66 -13.85
CA LYS A 314 28.63 4.36 -13.30
C LYS A 314 27.70 3.97 -12.15
N LYS A 315 27.34 2.68 -12.07
CA LYS A 315 26.65 2.12 -10.90
C LYS A 315 27.59 2.16 -9.70
N LEU A 316 27.18 2.81 -8.63
CA LEU A 316 27.95 2.90 -7.39
C LEU A 316 27.35 1.97 -6.33
N TYR A 317 28.22 1.46 -5.47
CA TYR A 317 27.83 0.66 -4.32
C TYR A 317 28.34 1.30 -3.04
N ILE A 318 27.69 1.01 -1.92
CA ILE A 318 28.15 1.36 -0.59
C ILE A 318 29.44 0.58 -0.32
N LYS A 319 30.53 1.33 -0.22
CA LYS A 319 31.86 0.82 0.09
C LYS A 319 32.06 0.73 1.60
N LYS A 320 31.51 1.70 2.33
CA LYS A 320 31.64 1.78 3.78
C LYS A 320 30.39 2.36 4.43
N VAL A 321 29.95 1.73 5.52
CA VAL A 321 29.00 2.31 6.48
C VAL A 321 29.74 2.51 7.80
N ALA A 322 29.79 3.75 8.26
CA ALA A 322 30.49 4.14 9.48
C ALA A 322 29.51 4.67 10.52
N VAL A 323 29.73 4.30 11.78
CA VAL A 323 29.06 4.90 12.93
C VAL A 323 30.14 5.60 13.76
N GLU A 324 30.02 6.92 13.91
CA GLU A 324 31.00 7.76 14.60
C GLU A 324 30.38 8.34 15.88
N GLY A 325 31.20 8.52 16.92
CA GLY A 325 30.75 9.04 18.22
C GLY A 325 30.19 7.97 19.18
N ALA A 326 30.33 6.69 18.83
CA ALA A 326 30.12 5.58 19.76
C ALA A 326 31.35 5.45 20.68
N GLU A 327 31.20 5.80 21.96
CA GLU A 327 32.28 5.78 22.95
C GLU A 327 32.13 4.61 23.92
N LYS A 328 30.91 4.32 24.36
CA LYS A 328 30.62 3.24 25.32
C LYS A 328 29.95 2.04 24.65
N MET A 329 29.34 2.24 23.47
CA MET A 329 28.74 1.18 22.68
C MET A 329 29.71 0.68 21.61
N ASP A 330 29.61 -0.60 21.28
CA ASP A 330 30.35 -1.19 20.17
C ASP A 330 29.72 -0.73 18.84
N ALA A 331 30.55 -0.11 17.98
CA ALA A 331 30.10 0.42 16.70
C ALA A 331 29.67 -0.68 15.71
N ASP A 332 30.25 -1.87 15.79
CA ASP A 332 29.88 -3.00 14.93
C ASP A 332 28.50 -3.56 15.33
N ASP A 333 28.16 -3.52 16.62
CA ASP A 333 26.82 -3.91 17.09
C ASP A 333 25.72 -2.93 16.62
N LEU A 334 26.03 -1.63 16.55
CA LEU A 334 25.16 -0.63 15.94
C LEU A 334 25.02 -0.86 14.43
N LYS A 335 26.12 -1.17 13.75
CA LYS A 335 26.15 -1.47 12.31
C LYS A 335 25.30 -2.69 11.95
N LYS A 336 25.21 -3.71 12.82
CA LYS A 336 24.34 -4.88 12.63
C LYS A 336 22.83 -4.55 12.62
N GLN A 337 22.41 -3.37 13.09
CA GLN A 337 21.00 -2.96 13.11
C GLN A 337 20.55 -2.28 11.80
N LEU A 338 21.51 -1.92 10.94
CA LEU A 338 21.25 -1.17 9.71
C LEU A 338 20.69 -2.08 8.61
N ALA A 339 19.76 -1.57 7.82
CA ALA A 339 19.32 -2.19 6.58
C ALA A 339 20.32 -1.91 5.45
N LEU A 340 21.01 -0.77 5.50
CA LEU A 340 22.13 -0.49 4.62
C LEU A 340 23.32 -1.37 4.97
N SER A 341 23.81 -2.08 3.96
CA SER A 341 24.98 -2.93 4.07
C SER A 341 26.05 -2.49 3.07
N GLU A 342 27.30 -2.85 3.36
CA GLU A 342 28.41 -2.68 2.41
C GLU A 342 28.31 -3.74 1.30
N ARG A 343 28.97 -3.47 0.17
CA ARG A 343 29.06 -4.43 -0.94
C ARG A 343 29.87 -5.66 -0.52
N GLY A 344 29.21 -6.82 -0.50
CA GLY A 344 29.81 -8.13 -0.28
C GLY A 344 30.06 -8.90 -1.58
N MET A 345 30.65 -10.09 -1.45
CA MET A 345 30.90 -11.01 -2.57
C MET A 345 29.60 -11.48 -3.28
N PHE A 346 28.49 -11.57 -2.53
CA PHE A 346 27.19 -12.04 -3.02
C PHE A 346 26.17 -10.91 -3.26
N SER A 347 26.61 -9.65 -3.29
CA SER A 347 25.72 -8.50 -3.53
C SER A 347 24.98 -8.55 -4.86
N TRP A 348 25.49 -9.29 -5.84
CA TRP A 348 24.83 -9.52 -7.12
C TRP A 348 23.57 -10.42 -7.02
N ILE A 349 23.47 -11.28 -5.99
CA ILE A 349 22.28 -12.11 -5.73
C ILE A 349 21.31 -11.38 -4.80
N THR A 350 21.85 -10.81 -3.73
CA THR A 350 21.04 -10.23 -2.63
C THR A 350 20.55 -8.82 -2.92
N GLY A 351 21.14 -8.12 -3.89
CA GLY A 351 20.90 -6.69 -4.11
C GLY A 351 21.47 -5.79 -3.01
N SER A 352 22.25 -6.35 -2.08
CA SER A 352 22.91 -5.64 -0.99
C SER A 352 24.00 -4.68 -1.51
N GLY A 353 24.33 -3.64 -0.74
CA GLY A 353 25.31 -2.63 -1.16
C GLY A 353 24.79 -1.54 -2.09
N VAL A 354 23.51 -1.55 -2.48
CA VAL A 354 22.87 -0.42 -3.16
C VAL A 354 22.26 0.51 -2.10
N LEU A 355 22.60 1.80 -2.14
CA LEU A 355 22.04 2.82 -1.26
C LEU A 355 20.56 3.09 -1.57
N LYS A 356 19.71 2.83 -0.59
CA LYS A 356 18.30 3.24 -0.65
C LYS A 356 18.09 4.39 0.30
N ASP A 357 17.70 5.55 -0.23
CA ASP A 357 17.53 6.77 0.57
C ASP A 357 16.50 6.56 1.70
N GLU A 358 15.44 5.78 1.46
CA GLU A 358 14.44 5.39 2.46
C GLU A 358 15.03 4.62 3.66
N HIS A 359 16.17 3.94 3.48
CA HIS A 359 16.83 3.24 4.58
C HIS A 359 17.67 4.16 5.45
N LEU A 360 18.09 5.34 4.98
CA LEU A 360 18.90 6.28 5.77
C LEU A 360 18.17 6.73 7.04
N GLU A 361 16.92 7.20 6.91
CA GLU A 361 16.12 7.64 8.05
C GLU A 361 15.73 6.47 8.96
N ARG A 362 15.37 5.34 8.36
CA ARG A 362 15.03 4.10 9.07
C ARG A 362 16.22 3.59 9.90
N ASP A 363 17.42 3.65 9.36
CA ASP A 363 18.65 3.21 10.02
C ASP A 363 19.07 4.17 11.14
N SER A 364 18.94 5.49 10.96
CA SER A 364 19.11 6.45 12.07
C SER A 364 18.15 6.17 13.23
N ALA A 365 16.89 5.85 12.92
CA ALA A 365 15.90 5.47 13.94
C ALA A 365 16.25 4.11 14.59
N ALA A 366 16.75 3.14 13.82
CA ALA A 366 17.17 1.84 14.33
C ALA A 366 18.37 1.96 15.30
N ILE A 367 19.38 2.77 14.96
CA ILE A 367 20.50 3.09 15.85
C ILE A 367 19.98 3.73 17.14
N THR A 368 19.10 4.74 17.03
CA THR A 368 18.52 5.42 18.20
C THR A 368 17.77 4.43 19.10
N ALA A 369 16.93 3.58 18.50
CA ALA A 369 16.19 2.55 19.23
C ALA A 369 17.15 1.54 19.89
N TYR A 370 18.21 1.12 19.23
CA TYR A 370 19.21 0.23 19.81
C TYR A 370 19.91 0.85 21.03
N CYS A 371 20.28 2.13 20.95
CA CYS A 371 20.83 2.88 22.08
C CYS A 371 19.83 2.91 23.26
N MET A 372 18.57 3.26 22.99
CA MET A 372 17.52 3.31 24.00
C MET A 372 17.21 1.93 24.60
N ASN A 373 17.33 0.85 23.83
CA ASN A 373 17.20 -0.54 24.30
C ASN A 373 18.33 -0.96 25.24
N HIS A 374 19.46 -0.26 25.23
CA HIS A 374 20.58 -0.47 26.12
C HIS A 374 20.64 0.55 27.27
N GLY A 375 19.63 1.40 27.43
CA GLY A 375 19.50 2.36 28.53
C GLY A 375 20.00 3.77 28.24
N TYR A 376 20.34 4.10 26.99
CA TYR A 376 20.77 5.43 26.58
C TYR A 376 19.58 6.27 26.07
N LEU A 377 18.79 6.84 26.98
CA LEU A 377 17.56 7.57 26.65
C LEU A 377 17.82 8.91 25.94
N ASP A 378 18.97 9.52 26.22
CA ASP A 378 19.36 10.81 25.63
C ASP A 378 20.20 10.64 24.35
N ALA A 379 20.23 9.43 23.80
CA ALA A 379 20.96 9.13 22.58
C ALA A 379 20.38 9.91 21.40
N MET A 380 21.24 10.62 20.67
CA MET A 380 20.87 11.37 19.48
C MET A 380 21.70 10.89 18.29
N VAL A 381 21.04 10.66 17.16
CA VAL A 381 21.67 10.32 15.89
C VAL A 381 21.43 11.47 14.92
N ALA A 382 22.50 12.06 14.39
CA ALA A 382 22.41 13.12 13.41
C ALA A 382 21.90 12.60 12.05
N ALA A 383 21.48 13.52 11.17
CA ALA A 383 21.18 13.17 9.79
C ALA A 383 22.43 12.53 9.14
N PRO A 384 22.30 11.37 8.47
CA PRO A 384 23.45 10.66 7.93
C PRO A 384 24.11 11.47 6.83
N LYS A 385 25.44 11.46 6.82
CA LYS A 385 26.24 12.07 5.76
C LYS A 385 26.51 11.02 4.68
N VAL A 386 26.17 11.34 3.43
CA VAL A 386 26.43 10.49 2.27
C VAL A 386 27.46 11.16 1.37
N ASP A 387 28.64 10.56 1.28
CA ASP A 387 29.72 11.01 0.42
C ASP A 387 29.79 10.11 -0.83
N TYR A 388 29.67 10.73 -2.01
CA TYR A 388 29.75 10.06 -3.31
C TYR A 388 31.17 10.19 -3.88
N GLU A 389 31.93 9.10 -3.87
CA GLU A 389 33.28 9.02 -4.44
C GLU A 389 33.23 8.39 -5.84
N GLU A 390 34.34 8.46 -6.60
CA GLU A 390 34.42 7.87 -7.94
C GLU A 390 34.31 6.34 -7.94
N ASP A 391 34.69 5.69 -6.84
CA ASP A 391 34.75 4.23 -6.70
C ASP A 391 33.69 3.65 -5.73
N GLY A 392 32.84 4.47 -5.12
CA GLY A 392 31.78 4.00 -4.22
C GLY A 392 31.12 5.10 -3.38
N ILE A 393 30.26 4.67 -2.46
CA ILE A 393 29.53 5.56 -1.54
C ILE A 393 29.96 5.25 -0.11
N ILE A 394 30.16 6.31 0.68
CA ILE A 394 30.40 6.23 2.12
C ILE A 394 29.21 6.85 2.84
N VAL A 395 28.62 6.10 3.77
CA VAL A 395 27.51 6.56 4.61
C VAL A 395 27.98 6.63 6.06
N THR A 396 27.87 7.81 6.67
CA THR A 396 28.32 8.05 8.06
C THR A 396 27.16 8.48 8.94
N PHE A 397 26.92 7.72 10.00
CA PHE A 397 25.97 8.04 11.07
C PHE A 397 26.74 8.59 12.28
N ALA A 398 26.54 9.87 12.60
CA ALA A 398 27.13 10.46 13.80
C ALA A 398 26.16 10.34 14.98
N ILE A 399 26.66 9.80 16.10
CA ILE A 399 25.86 9.54 17.30
C ILE A 399 26.42 10.30 18.51
N LYS A 400 25.54 10.59 19.46
CA LYS A 400 25.87 11.05 20.80
C LYS A 400 25.08 10.23 21.80
N GLU A 401 25.74 9.33 22.53
CA GLU A 401 25.08 8.32 23.38
C GLU A 401 24.40 8.90 24.62
N GLY A 402 25.07 9.83 25.33
CA GLY A 402 24.60 10.34 26.62
C GLY A 402 24.88 9.39 27.81
N PRO A 403 24.29 9.64 28.98
CA PRO A 403 24.38 8.74 30.14
C PRO A 403 23.48 7.51 29.96
N ARG A 404 23.89 6.40 30.61
CA ARG A 404 23.15 5.14 30.62
C ARG A 404 22.31 5.06 31.89
N TYR A 405 20.99 4.93 31.76
CA TYR A 405 20.05 4.96 32.88
C TYR A 405 19.69 3.55 33.37
N LYS A 406 19.79 3.35 34.70
CA LYS A 406 19.19 2.21 35.39
C LYS A 406 17.67 2.37 35.50
N LEU A 407 16.96 1.24 35.53
CA LEU A 407 15.51 1.26 35.74
C LEU A 407 15.20 1.51 37.22
N GLY A 408 14.35 2.51 37.49
CA GLY A 408 13.86 2.86 38.81
C GLY A 408 12.51 2.19 39.12
N GLU A 409 11.52 2.97 39.52
CA GLU A 409 10.17 2.47 39.82
C GLU A 409 9.33 2.24 38.55
N VAL A 410 8.57 1.14 38.54
CA VAL A 410 7.52 0.88 37.55
C VAL A 410 6.18 1.02 38.25
N THR A 411 5.32 1.92 37.76
CA THR A 411 4.04 2.25 38.40
C THR A 411 2.88 2.24 37.41
N PHE A 412 1.68 2.03 37.92
CA PHE A 412 0.43 2.00 37.14
C PHE A 412 -0.51 3.11 37.62
N ALA A 413 -1.15 3.82 36.70
CA ALA A 413 -2.05 4.91 37.01
C ALA A 413 -3.23 4.97 36.02
N GLY A 414 -4.27 5.74 36.37
CA GLY A 414 -5.44 5.95 35.52
C GLY A 414 -6.58 4.99 35.82
N ASP A 415 -7.29 4.55 34.78
CA ASP A 415 -8.53 3.75 34.90
C ASP A 415 -8.24 2.25 34.98
N LEU A 416 -7.62 1.81 36.07
CA LEU A 416 -7.22 0.42 36.24
C LEU A 416 -8.44 -0.52 36.39
N ILE A 417 -8.41 -1.69 35.72
CA ILE A 417 -9.43 -2.74 35.88
C ILE A 417 -9.00 -3.88 36.81
N GLU A 418 -7.72 -3.94 37.15
CA GLU A 418 -7.10 -4.92 38.04
C GLU A 418 -6.11 -4.22 38.99
N PRO A 419 -5.75 -4.83 40.14
CA PRO A 419 -4.73 -4.29 41.04
C PRO A 419 -3.33 -4.27 40.42
N ASP A 420 -2.47 -3.35 40.88
CA ASP A 420 -1.08 -3.19 40.43
C ASP A 420 -0.28 -4.51 40.42
N ALA A 421 -0.46 -5.36 41.43
CA ALA A 421 0.22 -6.66 41.51
C ALA A 421 -0.10 -7.56 40.30
N ARG A 422 -1.34 -7.54 39.80
CA ARG A 422 -1.74 -8.32 38.63
C ARG A 422 -1.25 -7.69 37.33
N LEU A 423 -1.16 -6.37 37.27
CA LEU A 423 -0.61 -5.66 36.10
C LEU A 423 0.91 -5.82 36.01
N ALA A 424 1.61 -5.89 37.15
CA ALA A 424 3.03 -6.17 37.22
C ALA A 424 3.37 -7.55 36.62
N GLU A 425 2.51 -8.57 36.80
CA GLU A 425 2.69 -9.89 36.16
C GLU A 425 2.58 -9.86 34.61
N ILE A 426 2.04 -8.79 34.02
CA ILE A 426 1.91 -8.62 32.57
C ILE A 426 3.13 -7.90 31.97
N VAL A 427 3.77 -7.04 32.76
CA VAL A 427 4.84 -6.12 32.36
C VAL A 427 6.20 -6.76 32.64
N LYS A 428 7.06 -6.84 31.63
CA LYS A 428 8.40 -7.44 31.73
C LYS A 428 9.44 -6.48 32.28
N LEU A 429 9.20 -5.16 32.24
CA LEU A 429 10.11 -4.19 32.87
C LEU A 429 10.23 -4.40 34.39
N ASP A 430 9.21 -4.96 35.05
CA ASP A 430 9.33 -5.25 36.48
C ASP A 430 10.40 -6.33 36.75
N ASP A 431 10.52 -7.34 35.88
CA ASP A 431 11.60 -8.34 35.95
C ASP A 431 12.99 -7.69 35.81
N VAL A 432 13.13 -6.73 34.87
CA VAL A 432 14.38 -5.99 34.68
C VAL A 432 14.76 -5.18 35.92
N LYS A 433 13.76 -4.62 36.61
CA LYS A 433 13.98 -3.90 37.87
C LYS A 433 14.45 -4.84 38.97
N GLN A 434 13.84 -6.02 39.08
CA GLN A 434 14.22 -7.03 40.08
C GLN A 434 15.66 -7.51 39.91
N GLU A 435 16.20 -7.44 38.69
CA GLU A 435 17.61 -7.75 38.37
C GLU A 435 18.58 -6.56 38.54
N ASP A 436 18.13 -5.40 39.04
CA ASP A 436 18.92 -4.13 39.06
C ASP A 436 19.46 -3.76 37.66
N GLY A 437 18.65 -4.02 36.63
CA GLY A 437 18.99 -3.85 35.23
C GLY A 437 18.91 -2.42 34.69
N PHE A 438 19.45 -2.22 33.49
CA PHE A 438 19.34 -0.96 32.75
C PHE A 438 17.98 -0.86 32.05
N PHE A 439 17.50 0.37 31.83
CA PHE A 439 16.26 0.61 31.08
C PHE A 439 16.32 0.01 29.67
N ARG A 440 15.20 -0.54 29.21
CA ARG A 440 15.07 -1.15 27.87
C ARG A 440 13.81 -0.64 27.17
N PHE A 441 13.97 0.25 26.19
CA PHE A 441 12.85 0.87 25.47
C PHE A 441 11.95 -0.15 24.76
N ASN A 442 12.52 -1.18 24.13
CA ASN A 442 11.74 -2.23 23.47
C ASN A 442 10.83 -2.97 24.44
N VAL A 443 11.30 -3.26 25.66
CA VAL A 443 10.51 -3.92 26.70
C VAL A 443 9.36 -3.00 27.12
N MET A 444 9.63 -1.71 27.32
CA MET A 444 8.58 -0.71 27.60
C MET A 444 7.46 -0.68 26.54
N GLN A 445 7.84 -0.76 25.26
CA GLN A 445 6.89 -0.75 24.15
C GLN A 445 6.10 -2.07 24.07
N GLU A 446 6.76 -3.21 24.33
CA GLU A 446 6.09 -4.50 24.48
C GLU A 446 5.07 -4.47 25.62
N ASP A 447 5.43 -3.87 26.76
CA ASP A 447 4.58 -3.75 27.95
C ASP A 447 3.37 -2.83 27.68
N ASN A 448 3.57 -1.68 27.03
CA ASN A 448 2.47 -0.81 26.56
C ASN A 448 1.48 -1.61 25.71
N LYS A 449 1.99 -2.41 24.77
CA LYS A 449 1.18 -3.25 23.90
C LYS A 449 0.49 -4.36 24.69
N ALA A 450 1.19 -5.05 25.58
CA ALA A 450 0.65 -6.15 26.38
C ALA A 450 -0.48 -5.68 27.30
N LEU A 451 -0.31 -4.53 27.95
CA LEU A 451 -1.36 -3.89 28.74
C LEU A 451 -2.53 -3.47 27.85
N THR A 452 -2.29 -2.82 26.70
CA THR A 452 -3.37 -2.44 25.78
C THR A 452 -4.16 -3.66 25.28
N ASP A 453 -3.46 -4.74 24.93
CA ASP A 453 -4.05 -6.01 24.51
C ASP A 453 -4.82 -6.68 25.66
N PHE A 454 -4.32 -6.60 26.90
CA PHE A 454 -5.03 -7.09 28.09
C PHE A 454 -6.39 -6.40 28.23
N TYR A 455 -6.45 -5.07 28.21
CA TYR A 455 -7.72 -4.34 28.31
C TYR A 455 -8.63 -4.63 27.12
N SER A 456 -8.07 -4.71 25.91
CA SER A 456 -8.81 -5.08 24.70
C SER A 456 -9.47 -6.46 24.81
N ASP A 457 -8.84 -7.40 25.50
CA ASP A 457 -9.37 -8.75 25.71
C ASP A 457 -10.57 -8.77 26.70
N TYR A 458 -10.78 -7.71 27.49
CA TYR A 458 -11.93 -7.54 28.39
C TYR A 458 -13.06 -6.67 27.81
N GLY A 459 -12.98 -6.29 26.53
CA GLY A 459 -14.02 -5.53 25.82
C GLY A 459 -13.74 -4.04 25.61
N TYR A 460 -12.59 -3.55 26.05
CA TYR A 460 -12.20 -2.16 25.94
C TYR A 460 -11.45 -1.89 24.63
N ALA A 461 -12.18 -1.78 23.52
CA ALA A 461 -11.58 -1.67 22.17
C ALA A 461 -10.72 -0.42 21.93
N PHE A 462 -11.02 0.65 22.65
CA PHE A 462 -10.34 1.94 22.54
C PHE A 462 -9.50 2.25 23.79
N ALA A 463 -9.05 1.21 24.49
CA ALA A 463 -8.14 1.37 25.60
C ALA A 463 -6.79 1.92 25.10
N GLU A 464 -6.27 2.92 25.80
CA GLU A 464 -4.97 3.53 25.51
C GLU A 464 -4.07 3.41 26.73
N VAL A 465 -2.86 2.87 26.53
CA VAL A 465 -1.83 2.81 27.56
C VAL A 465 -0.67 3.68 27.11
N ASN A 466 -0.35 4.69 27.92
CA ASN A 466 0.75 5.61 27.65
C ASN A 466 1.82 5.45 28.73
N ALA A 467 3.02 5.00 28.34
CA ALA A 467 4.19 5.04 29.22
C ALA A 467 4.78 6.45 29.28
N ARG A 468 5.11 6.91 30.48
CA ARG A 468 5.87 8.13 30.72
C ARG A 468 7.12 7.80 31.52
N THR A 469 8.26 8.30 31.05
CA THR A 469 9.53 8.16 31.76
C THR A 469 9.81 9.39 32.61
N ARG A 470 10.22 9.20 33.86
CA ARG A 470 10.69 10.28 34.74
C ARG A 470 12.15 10.03 35.10
N LYS A 471 13.06 10.86 34.58
CA LYS A 471 14.48 10.80 34.90
C LYS A 471 14.76 11.46 36.24
N HIS A 472 15.60 10.85 37.07
CA HIS A 472 16.09 11.48 38.29
C HIS A 472 17.11 12.57 37.94
N GLU A 473 17.09 13.70 38.66
CA GLU A 473 17.99 14.83 38.36
C GLU A 473 19.44 14.55 38.80
N ASP A 474 19.61 13.85 39.93
CA ASP A 474 20.90 13.66 40.59
C ASP A 474 21.60 12.34 40.26
N GLU A 475 20.90 11.38 39.66
CA GLU A 475 21.40 10.04 39.37
C GLU A 475 20.88 9.50 38.02
N PRO A 476 21.64 8.63 37.33
CA PRO A 476 21.23 8.04 36.06
C PRO A 476 20.22 6.90 36.30
N VAL A 477 19.06 7.25 36.87
CA VAL A 477 17.91 6.36 37.12
C VAL A 477 16.69 6.93 36.42
N VAL A 478 15.86 6.06 35.87
CA VAL A 478 14.60 6.44 35.20
C VAL A 478 13.44 5.59 35.69
N ASP A 479 12.39 6.25 36.17
CA ASP A 479 11.12 5.63 36.51
C ASP A 479 10.21 5.53 35.27
N VAL A 480 9.35 4.53 35.23
CA VAL A 480 8.34 4.33 34.18
C VAL A 480 6.95 4.28 34.79
N ALA A 481 6.06 5.15 34.34
CA ALA A 481 4.66 5.18 34.75
C ALA A 481 3.74 4.85 33.57
N TYR A 482 3.00 3.76 33.67
CA TYR A 482 1.98 3.37 32.70
C TYR A 482 0.64 4.00 33.07
N THR A 483 0.18 4.97 32.27
CA THR A 483 -1.13 5.61 32.47
C THR A 483 -2.15 5.00 31.52
N VAL A 484 -3.18 4.36 32.09
CA VAL A 484 -4.24 3.68 31.33
C VAL A 484 -5.49 4.54 31.23
N ASN A 485 -6.04 4.64 30.02
CA ASN A 485 -7.38 5.14 29.77
C ASN A 485 -8.20 4.01 29.14
N LYS A 486 -9.07 3.36 29.92
CA LYS A 486 -9.77 2.15 29.48
C LYS A 486 -10.92 2.42 28.51
N ARG A 487 -11.53 3.60 28.54
CA ARG A 487 -12.79 3.91 27.82
C ARG A 487 -13.92 2.91 28.17
N GLN A 488 -15.02 2.91 27.43
CA GLN A 488 -16.13 1.97 27.65
C GLN A 488 -16.00 0.68 26.86
N LYS A 489 -16.75 -0.34 27.28
CA LYS A 489 -16.87 -1.59 26.52
C LYS A 489 -17.69 -1.37 25.26
N VAL A 490 -17.36 -2.10 24.21
CA VAL A 490 -18.11 -2.04 22.95
C VAL A 490 -18.53 -3.42 22.45
N TYR A 491 -19.60 -3.44 21.67
CA TYR A 491 -20.16 -4.62 21.02
C TYR A 491 -20.09 -4.46 19.50
N ILE A 492 -19.84 -5.56 18.80
CA ILE A 492 -19.84 -5.57 17.35
C ILE A 492 -21.28 -5.57 16.88
N ARG A 493 -21.73 -4.47 16.26
CA ARG A 493 -23.07 -4.37 15.68
C ARG A 493 -23.14 -5.19 14.39
N ARG A 494 -22.20 -4.96 13.47
CA ARG A 494 -22.06 -5.69 12.20
C ARG A 494 -20.61 -5.87 11.79
N ALA A 495 -20.30 -7.03 11.23
CA ALA A 495 -19.08 -7.30 10.49
C ALA A 495 -19.32 -7.05 8.99
N LEU A 496 -18.58 -6.10 8.42
CA LEU A 496 -18.67 -5.68 7.02
C LEU A 496 -17.37 -6.07 6.32
N VAL A 497 -17.47 -6.63 5.12
CA VAL A 497 -16.31 -6.98 4.30
C VAL A 497 -16.19 -5.97 3.15
N GLU A 498 -14.99 -5.45 2.91
CA GLU A 498 -14.70 -4.51 1.82
C GLU A 498 -13.44 -4.96 1.05
N GLY A 499 -13.44 -4.79 -0.28
CA GLY A 499 -12.29 -5.06 -1.15
C GLY A 499 -12.18 -6.50 -1.67
N ASN A 500 -13.19 -7.34 -1.42
CA ASN A 500 -13.29 -8.70 -1.92
C ASN A 500 -14.09 -8.77 -3.24
N ASP A 501 -13.49 -8.33 -4.34
CA ASP A 501 -14.18 -8.28 -5.64
C ASP A 501 -14.44 -9.68 -6.23
N LYS A 502 -13.55 -10.64 -5.97
CA LYS A 502 -13.64 -12.03 -6.46
C LYS A 502 -14.10 -13.00 -5.38
N THR A 503 -13.55 -12.88 -4.17
CA THR A 503 -13.80 -13.76 -3.03
C THR A 503 -15.16 -13.46 -2.42
N ARG A 504 -15.95 -14.50 -2.16
CA ARG A 504 -17.27 -14.34 -1.55
C ARG A 504 -17.17 -14.00 -0.06
N ASP A 505 -18.09 -13.19 0.43
CA ASP A 505 -18.15 -12.76 1.83
C ASP A 505 -18.11 -13.92 2.81
N ASN A 506 -18.86 -15.01 2.54
CA ASN A 506 -18.91 -16.18 3.43
C ASN A 506 -17.52 -16.83 3.64
N VAL A 507 -16.62 -16.75 2.66
CA VAL A 507 -15.25 -17.26 2.77
C VAL A 507 -14.44 -16.48 3.80
N ILE A 508 -14.69 -15.18 3.92
CA ILE A 508 -14.03 -14.28 4.87
C ILE A 508 -14.71 -14.37 6.23
N LEU A 509 -16.05 -14.25 6.25
CA LEU A 509 -16.84 -14.24 7.49
C LEU A 509 -16.66 -15.52 8.31
N ARG A 510 -16.58 -16.70 7.68
CA ARG A 510 -16.37 -17.98 8.40
C ARG A 510 -14.99 -18.13 9.04
N GLU A 511 -14.05 -17.24 8.74
CA GLU A 511 -12.75 -17.19 9.41
C GLU A 511 -12.74 -16.24 10.62
N LEU A 512 -13.76 -15.39 10.76
CA LEU A 512 -13.89 -14.50 11.91
C LEU A 512 -14.26 -15.28 13.16
N ARG A 513 -13.59 -14.95 14.28
CA ARG A 513 -13.90 -15.43 15.63
C ARG A 513 -14.75 -14.47 16.43
N ILE A 514 -14.96 -13.27 15.90
CA ILE A 514 -15.84 -12.24 16.44
C ILE A 514 -16.74 -11.74 15.32
N THR A 515 -18.04 -11.67 15.56
CA THR A 515 -19.04 -11.29 14.56
C THR A 515 -20.19 -10.52 15.20
N ASP A 516 -21.26 -10.31 14.44
CA ASP A 516 -22.45 -9.55 14.81
C ASP A 516 -23.02 -10.00 16.17
N GLY A 517 -23.21 -9.04 17.07
CA GLY A 517 -23.75 -9.23 18.41
C GLY A 517 -22.71 -9.60 19.49
N ASP A 518 -21.49 -9.96 19.12
CA ASP A 518 -20.45 -10.30 20.09
C ASP A 518 -19.97 -9.06 20.87
N MET A 519 -19.67 -9.24 22.16
CA MET A 519 -18.84 -8.27 22.89
C MET A 519 -17.45 -8.24 22.24
N PHE A 520 -16.86 -7.06 22.10
CA PHE A 520 -15.50 -6.94 21.61
C PHE A 520 -14.54 -7.77 22.46
N GLU A 521 -13.64 -8.51 21.81
CA GLU A 521 -12.53 -9.19 22.45
C GLU A 521 -11.33 -9.12 21.51
N GLY A 522 -10.29 -8.39 21.91
CA GLY A 522 -9.07 -8.20 21.10
C GLY A 522 -8.46 -9.52 20.64
N LYS A 523 -8.43 -10.54 21.52
CA LYS A 523 -7.91 -11.88 21.22
C LYS A 523 -8.65 -12.56 20.07
N LYS A 524 -9.97 -12.46 20.02
CA LYS A 524 -10.77 -13.01 18.90
C LYS A 524 -10.51 -12.24 17.61
N LEU A 525 -10.40 -10.91 17.67
CA LEU A 525 -10.09 -10.09 16.50
C LEU A 525 -8.70 -10.41 15.92
N ARG A 526 -7.66 -10.44 16.76
CA ARG A 526 -6.29 -10.83 16.36
C ARG A 526 -6.28 -12.23 15.74
N ARG A 527 -6.99 -13.18 16.35
CA ARG A 527 -7.11 -14.54 15.80
C ARG A 527 -7.82 -14.57 14.44
N SER A 528 -8.83 -13.71 14.24
CA SER A 528 -9.53 -13.58 12.97
C SER A 528 -8.58 -13.10 11.86
N ALA A 529 -7.79 -12.07 12.15
CA ALA A 529 -6.78 -11.55 11.23
C ALA A 529 -5.71 -12.59 10.88
N GLU A 530 -5.21 -13.36 11.87
CA GLU A 530 -4.27 -14.47 11.63
C GLU A 530 -4.86 -15.53 10.70
N ARG A 531 -6.12 -15.92 10.90
CA ARG A 531 -6.80 -16.93 10.08
C ARG A 531 -6.99 -16.45 8.64
N LEU A 532 -7.39 -15.19 8.45
CA LEU A 532 -7.51 -14.58 7.13
C LEU A 532 -6.16 -14.50 6.40
N ASN A 533 -5.10 -14.10 7.11
CA ASN A 533 -3.74 -14.09 6.54
C ASN A 533 -3.26 -15.51 6.17
N LYS A 534 -3.63 -16.54 6.95
CA LYS A 534 -3.31 -17.94 6.65
C LYS A 534 -4.00 -18.48 5.39
N LEU A 535 -5.10 -17.87 4.92
CA LEU A 535 -5.74 -18.27 3.67
C LEU A 535 -4.85 -18.01 2.44
N GLN A 536 -3.97 -17.00 2.52
CA GLN A 536 -3.14 -16.57 1.39
C GLN A 536 -3.96 -16.10 0.16
N TYR A 537 -5.19 -15.59 0.38
CA TYR A 537 -6.03 -15.00 -0.66
C TYR A 537 -5.82 -13.49 -0.82
N PHE A 538 -5.23 -12.87 0.20
CA PHE A 538 -5.10 -11.43 0.32
C PHE A 538 -3.62 -11.05 0.44
N GLU A 539 -3.24 -9.92 -0.16
CA GLU A 539 -1.95 -9.26 0.04
C GLU A 539 -1.90 -8.56 1.40
N ALA A 540 -3.02 -7.94 1.77
CA ALA A 540 -3.19 -7.25 3.04
C ALA A 540 -4.60 -7.51 3.60
N VAL A 541 -4.67 -7.71 4.91
CA VAL A 541 -5.91 -7.78 5.69
C VAL A 541 -5.81 -6.74 6.79
N SER A 542 -6.76 -5.82 6.84
CA SER A 542 -6.89 -4.87 7.93
C SER A 542 -8.29 -4.92 8.53
N THR A 543 -8.35 -4.74 9.83
CA THR A 543 -9.61 -4.68 10.59
C THR A 543 -9.72 -3.30 11.20
N GLU A 544 -10.82 -2.62 10.95
CA GLU A 544 -11.10 -1.28 11.44
C GLU A 544 -12.42 -1.30 12.22
N LEU A 545 -12.41 -0.72 13.42
CA LEU A 545 -13.62 -0.53 14.20
C LEU A 545 -14.16 0.87 13.91
N VAL A 546 -15.36 0.93 13.34
CA VAL A 546 -16.03 2.18 12.99
C VAL A 546 -17.07 2.49 14.06
N PRO A 547 -16.92 3.58 14.82
CA PRO A 547 -17.93 4.01 15.78
C PRO A 547 -19.29 4.22 15.12
N THR A 548 -20.36 3.87 15.83
CA THR A 548 -21.73 4.11 15.40
C THR A 548 -22.33 5.31 16.15
N GLU A 549 -23.60 5.62 15.90
CA GLU A 549 -24.34 6.64 16.68
C GLU A 549 -24.45 6.28 18.18
N ARG A 550 -24.35 4.99 18.51
CA ARG A 550 -24.33 4.49 19.88
C ARG A 550 -22.89 4.24 20.29
N GLU A 551 -22.44 4.90 21.35
CA GLU A 551 -21.03 4.84 21.74
C GLU A 551 -20.56 3.45 22.27
N GLU A 552 -21.49 2.57 22.60
CA GLU A 552 -21.23 1.17 23.00
C GLU A 552 -21.25 0.20 21.81
N GLU A 553 -21.54 0.67 20.59
CA GLU A 553 -21.66 -0.15 19.39
C GLU A 553 -20.65 0.32 18.32
N VAL A 554 -19.95 -0.65 17.74
CA VAL A 554 -19.01 -0.43 16.64
C VAL A 554 -19.31 -1.40 15.50
N ASP A 555 -19.12 -0.95 14.26
CA ASP A 555 -19.06 -1.84 13.10
C ASP A 555 -17.63 -2.32 12.90
N LEU A 556 -17.44 -3.63 12.71
CA LEU A 556 -16.16 -4.21 12.34
C LEU A 556 -16.03 -4.24 10.82
N LYS A 557 -15.20 -3.36 10.26
CA LYS A 557 -14.84 -3.41 8.85
C LYS A 557 -13.61 -4.26 8.63
N VAL A 558 -13.77 -5.36 7.89
CA VAL A 558 -12.70 -6.22 7.42
C VAL A 558 -12.36 -5.82 5.99
N LYS A 559 -11.30 -5.03 5.85
CA LYS A 559 -10.79 -4.58 4.55
C LYS A 559 -9.74 -5.56 4.07
N VAL A 560 -9.94 -6.09 2.87
CA VAL A 560 -9.00 -7.00 2.23
C VAL A 560 -8.53 -6.43 0.91
N LYS A 561 -7.26 -6.66 0.59
CA LYS A 561 -6.71 -6.44 -0.75
C LYS A 561 -6.44 -7.80 -1.39
N GLU A 562 -7.27 -8.20 -2.34
CA GLU A 562 -7.10 -9.50 -3.01
C GLU A 562 -5.79 -9.56 -3.79
N LYS A 563 -5.15 -10.74 -3.76
CA LYS A 563 -4.00 -11.05 -4.61
C LYS A 563 -4.32 -12.17 -5.57
N ASN A 564 -3.45 -12.38 -6.56
CA ASN A 564 -3.56 -13.56 -7.41
C ASN A 564 -3.34 -14.84 -6.57
N THR A 565 -4.34 -15.72 -6.57
CA THR A 565 -4.33 -16.99 -5.83
C THR A 565 -3.91 -18.18 -6.70
N GLY A 566 -3.84 -17.98 -8.01
CA GLY A 566 -3.30 -18.92 -8.97
C GLY A 566 -1.78 -18.90 -9.00
N ALA A 567 -1.16 -20.06 -9.12
CA ALA A 567 0.29 -20.20 -9.24
C ALA A 567 0.65 -21.26 -10.29
N LEU A 568 1.70 -20.95 -11.05
CA LEU A 568 2.42 -21.88 -11.90
C LEU A 568 3.75 -22.16 -11.23
N ILE A 569 3.97 -23.41 -10.85
CA ILE A 569 5.18 -23.84 -10.16
C ILE A 569 5.87 -24.88 -11.05
N GLY A 570 7.04 -24.54 -11.55
CA GLY A 570 7.92 -25.48 -12.23
C GLY A 570 9.05 -25.90 -11.30
N GLY A 571 9.41 -27.18 -11.35
CA GLY A 571 10.57 -27.69 -10.63
C GLY A 571 11.47 -28.49 -11.56
N ILE A 572 12.77 -28.44 -11.31
CA ILE A 572 13.73 -29.44 -11.77
C ILE A 572 14.40 -29.99 -10.53
N GLY A 573 14.55 -31.30 -10.46
CA GLY A 573 15.17 -31.96 -9.32
C GLY A 573 16.04 -33.13 -9.75
N TYR A 574 16.99 -33.47 -8.90
CA TYR A 574 17.72 -34.72 -8.98
C TYR A 574 17.75 -35.33 -7.58
N SER A 575 17.50 -36.63 -7.48
CA SER A 575 17.79 -37.37 -6.26
C SER A 575 18.50 -38.68 -6.60
N THR A 576 19.22 -39.24 -5.63
CA THR A 576 19.88 -40.54 -5.75
C THR A 576 18.89 -41.70 -5.94
N TYR A 577 17.60 -41.49 -5.63
CA TYR A 577 16.55 -42.50 -5.76
C TYR A 577 15.71 -42.33 -7.03
N TYR A 578 15.14 -41.14 -7.26
CA TYR A 578 14.26 -40.88 -8.41
C TYR A 578 15.00 -40.41 -9.67
N GLU A 579 16.31 -40.23 -9.57
CA GLU A 579 17.18 -39.68 -10.62
C GLU A 579 16.75 -38.25 -11.01
N PHE A 580 17.14 -37.81 -12.20
CA PHE A 580 16.72 -36.51 -12.72
C PHE A 580 15.21 -36.49 -12.97
N GLY A 581 14.55 -35.39 -12.61
CA GLY A 581 13.14 -35.18 -12.91
C GLY A 581 12.73 -33.71 -13.06
N VAL A 582 11.61 -33.51 -13.74
CA VAL A 582 10.98 -32.22 -14.03
C VAL A 582 9.50 -32.28 -13.64
N SER A 583 8.94 -31.21 -13.10
CA SER A 583 7.51 -31.06 -12.81
C SER A 583 7.01 -29.71 -13.23
N GLY A 584 5.72 -29.69 -13.51
CA GLY A 584 4.91 -28.50 -13.48
C GLY A 584 3.69 -28.76 -12.61
N THR A 585 3.34 -27.77 -11.80
CA THR A 585 2.07 -27.70 -11.07
C THR A 585 1.38 -26.41 -11.45
N ILE A 586 0.13 -26.55 -11.89
CA ILE A 586 -0.81 -25.43 -12.02
C ILE A 586 -1.76 -25.53 -10.84
N MET A 587 -1.88 -24.48 -10.04
CA MET A 587 -2.79 -24.49 -8.90
C MET A 587 -3.60 -23.20 -8.78
N GLU A 588 -4.77 -23.31 -8.18
CA GLU A 588 -5.65 -22.21 -7.81
C GLU A 588 -6.19 -22.49 -6.40
N ARG A 589 -5.94 -21.58 -5.45
CA ARG A 589 -6.31 -21.76 -4.03
C ARG A 589 -7.68 -21.21 -3.67
N ASN A 590 -8.29 -20.40 -4.54
CA ASN A 590 -9.57 -19.74 -4.34
C ASN A 590 -10.43 -19.76 -5.62
N LEU A 591 -10.59 -20.95 -6.21
CA LEU A 591 -11.31 -21.14 -7.45
C LEU A 591 -12.75 -20.60 -7.33
N PHE A 592 -13.13 -19.73 -8.28
CA PHE A 592 -14.42 -19.04 -8.32
C PHE A 592 -14.74 -18.18 -7.07
N GLY A 593 -13.73 -17.82 -6.28
CA GLY A 593 -13.92 -17.03 -5.06
C GLY A 593 -14.60 -17.78 -3.91
N LYS A 594 -14.65 -19.12 -3.96
CA LYS A 594 -15.33 -19.98 -2.96
C LYS A 594 -14.38 -20.58 -1.92
N GLY A 595 -13.09 -20.29 -2.01
CA GLY A 595 -12.03 -20.96 -1.26
C GLY A 595 -11.75 -22.39 -1.72
N TYR A 596 -12.27 -22.78 -2.89
CA TYR A 596 -11.99 -24.10 -3.47
C TYR A 596 -10.55 -24.15 -3.96
N GLN A 597 -9.86 -25.24 -3.64
CA GLN A 597 -8.48 -25.45 -4.02
C GLN A 597 -8.44 -26.50 -5.13
N THR A 598 -7.76 -26.21 -6.22
CA THR A 598 -7.52 -27.18 -7.29
C THR A 598 -6.07 -27.13 -7.71
N SER A 599 -5.51 -28.28 -8.06
CA SER A 599 -4.18 -28.36 -8.67
C SER A 599 -4.12 -29.45 -9.73
N LEU A 600 -3.33 -29.21 -10.75
CA LEU A 600 -2.91 -30.19 -11.75
C LEU A 600 -1.38 -30.25 -11.71
N MET A 601 -0.85 -31.42 -11.40
CA MET A 601 0.58 -31.69 -11.30
C MET A 601 0.97 -32.71 -12.37
N ALA A 602 2.09 -32.46 -13.03
CA ALA A 602 2.80 -33.43 -13.85
C ALA A 602 4.24 -33.55 -13.34
N LEU A 603 4.74 -34.78 -13.20
CA LEU A 603 6.10 -35.12 -12.81
C LEU A 603 6.64 -36.15 -13.81
N PHE A 604 7.86 -35.92 -14.29
CA PHE A 604 8.62 -36.85 -15.12
C PHE A 604 9.99 -37.02 -14.51
N SER A 605 10.34 -38.22 -14.04
CA SER A 605 11.68 -38.58 -13.62
C SER A 605 12.11 -39.93 -14.20
N GLY A 606 13.37 -40.29 -14.00
CA GLY A 606 13.91 -41.58 -14.46
C GLY A 606 13.15 -42.80 -13.92
N ARG A 607 12.53 -42.70 -12.73
CA ARG A 607 11.80 -43.81 -12.10
C ARG A 607 10.30 -43.59 -11.90
N ARG A 608 9.80 -42.38 -12.12
CA ARG A 608 8.39 -42.06 -11.90
C ARG A 608 7.88 -41.05 -12.92
N THR A 609 6.80 -41.41 -13.60
CA THR A 609 5.96 -40.45 -14.32
C THR A 609 4.61 -40.35 -13.64
N ALA A 610 4.20 -39.16 -13.22
CA ALA A 610 2.94 -38.97 -12.50
C ALA A 610 2.16 -37.78 -13.05
N TYR A 611 0.86 -37.97 -13.25
CA TYR A 611 -0.11 -36.92 -13.51
C TYR A 611 -1.15 -36.97 -12.41
N GLN A 612 -1.39 -35.85 -11.74
CA GLN A 612 -2.35 -35.79 -10.64
C GLN A 612 -3.20 -34.53 -10.75
N TRP A 613 -4.51 -34.72 -10.74
CA TRP A 613 -5.47 -33.65 -10.48
C TRP A 613 -5.99 -33.79 -9.05
N SER A 614 -6.08 -32.67 -8.35
CA SER A 614 -6.61 -32.59 -7.00
C SER A 614 -7.62 -31.46 -6.90
N PHE A 615 -8.73 -31.71 -6.22
CA PHE A 615 -9.74 -30.71 -5.85
C PHE A 615 -10.05 -30.83 -4.37
N THR A 616 -10.16 -29.70 -3.67
CA THR A 616 -10.54 -29.63 -2.25
C THR A 616 -11.54 -28.51 -2.02
N ASN A 617 -12.68 -28.82 -1.41
CA ASN A 617 -13.51 -27.85 -0.73
C ASN A 617 -13.18 -27.88 0.78
N PRO A 618 -12.43 -26.91 1.31
CA PRO A 618 -11.97 -26.94 2.70
C PRO A 618 -13.09 -26.72 3.73
N ARG A 619 -14.26 -26.27 3.28
CA ARG A 619 -15.38 -25.83 4.12
C ARG A 619 -16.71 -26.23 3.47
N TYR A 620 -16.93 -27.55 3.38
CA TYR A 620 -18.12 -28.11 2.77
C TYR A 620 -19.38 -27.60 3.48
N ASN A 621 -20.30 -26.99 2.72
CA ASN A 621 -21.48 -26.29 3.24
C ASN A 621 -21.17 -25.30 4.39
N ASP A 622 -20.05 -24.58 4.29
CA ASP A 622 -19.55 -23.62 5.31
C ASP A 622 -19.30 -24.23 6.70
N THR A 623 -19.20 -25.55 6.78
CA THR A 623 -18.78 -26.26 8.00
C THR A 623 -17.26 -26.35 8.10
N ASN A 624 -16.75 -26.90 9.21
CA ASN A 624 -15.32 -27.22 9.34
C ASN A 624 -14.90 -28.49 8.57
N LEU A 625 -15.84 -29.22 7.95
CA LEU A 625 -15.53 -30.41 7.17
C LEU A 625 -14.90 -30.01 5.83
N SER A 626 -13.70 -30.49 5.59
CA SER A 626 -13.04 -30.46 4.29
C SER A 626 -13.38 -31.73 3.51
N VAL A 627 -13.69 -31.58 2.23
CA VAL A 627 -13.93 -32.69 1.29
C VAL A 627 -13.01 -32.50 0.09
N GLY A 628 -12.28 -33.55 -0.26
CA GLY A 628 -11.37 -33.54 -1.40
C GLY A 628 -11.54 -34.76 -2.29
N TYR A 629 -11.11 -34.59 -3.54
CA TYR A 629 -11.02 -35.62 -4.55
C TYR A 629 -9.66 -35.54 -5.23
N ASP A 630 -8.99 -36.67 -5.42
CA ASP A 630 -7.77 -36.80 -6.22
C ASP A 630 -8.03 -37.81 -7.33
N ALA A 631 -7.54 -37.51 -8.54
CA ALA A 631 -7.41 -38.48 -9.62
C ALA A 631 -5.98 -38.44 -10.11
N TYR A 632 -5.35 -39.60 -10.28
CA TYR A 632 -3.97 -39.68 -10.73
C TYR A 632 -3.71 -40.86 -11.65
N ASN A 633 -2.68 -40.69 -12.47
CA ASN A 633 -2.07 -41.74 -13.27
C ASN A 633 -0.57 -41.74 -12.98
N ILE A 634 -0.06 -42.83 -12.43
CA ILE A 634 1.33 -42.96 -11.99
C ILE A 634 1.94 -44.20 -12.64
N ARG A 635 3.09 -44.01 -13.28
CA ARG A 635 3.97 -45.08 -13.72
C ARG A 635 5.23 -45.07 -12.87
N ASP A 636 5.52 -46.19 -12.24
CA ASP A 636 6.69 -46.44 -11.42
C ASP A 636 7.55 -47.53 -12.04
N GLU A 637 8.85 -47.24 -12.14
CA GLU A 637 9.88 -48.21 -12.55
C GLU A 637 10.59 -48.70 -11.29
N TYR A 638 10.29 -49.95 -10.87
CA TYR A 638 11.00 -50.62 -9.79
C TYR A 638 12.27 -51.29 -10.34
N THR A 639 13.03 -51.97 -9.47
CA THR A 639 14.23 -52.68 -9.93
C THR A 639 13.85 -53.91 -10.76
N ASP A 640 12.85 -54.66 -10.31
CA ASP A 640 12.56 -56.01 -10.82
C ASP A 640 11.21 -56.07 -11.59
N PHE A 641 10.48 -54.94 -11.66
CA PHE A 641 9.19 -54.82 -12.38
C PHE A 641 8.78 -53.36 -12.65
N SER A 642 7.78 -53.15 -13.50
CA SER A 642 7.12 -51.86 -13.70
C SER A 642 5.66 -51.89 -13.22
N LYS A 643 5.18 -50.76 -12.67
CA LYS A 643 3.80 -50.60 -12.21
C LYS A 643 3.14 -49.38 -12.82
N ASN A 644 1.98 -49.57 -13.46
CA ASN A 644 1.15 -48.47 -13.97
C ASN A 644 -0.18 -48.43 -13.23
N THR A 645 -0.51 -47.29 -12.62
CA THR A 645 -1.65 -47.12 -11.72
C THR A 645 -2.55 -45.98 -12.18
N ILE A 646 -3.86 -46.23 -12.26
CA ILE A 646 -4.89 -45.20 -12.36
C ILE A 646 -5.69 -45.23 -11.06
N GLY A 647 -5.62 -44.14 -10.29
CA GLY A 647 -6.20 -44.10 -8.97
C GLY A 647 -7.14 -42.92 -8.75
N ASN A 648 -8.09 -43.13 -7.84
CA ASN A 648 -9.02 -42.11 -7.38
C ASN A 648 -9.07 -42.16 -5.85
N THR A 649 -9.01 -40.99 -5.21
CA THR A 649 -9.12 -40.88 -3.75
C THR A 649 -10.17 -39.85 -3.37
N ILE A 650 -11.13 -40.25 -2.52
CA ILE A 650 -12.03 -39.32 -1.83
C ILE A 650 -11.50 -39.15 -0.41
N ARG A 651 -11.29 -37.90 0.01
CA ARG A 651 -10.73 -37.58 1.32
C ARG A 651 -11.60 -36.60 2.08
N PHE A 652 -11.64 -36.78 3.39
CA PHE A 652 -12.33 -35.94 4.35
C PHE A 652 -11.33 -35.48 5.40
N ALA A 653 -11.48 -34.26 5.90
CA ALA A 653 -10.70 -33.79 7.04
C ALA A 653 -11.52 -32.85 7.92
N TYR A 654 -11.37 -32.97 9.22
CA TYR A 654 -12.05 -32.17 10.22
C TYR A 654 -11.03 -31.66 11.25
N PRO A 655 -10.89 -30.34 11.42
CA PRO A 655 -10.03 -29.77 12.45
C PRO A 655 -10.66 -29.96 13.84
N ILE A 656 -9.90 -30.53 14.76
CA ILE A 656 -10.24 -30.67 16.17
C ILE A 656 -9.37 -29.66 16.96
N GLY A 657 -10.00 -28.56 17.39
CA GLY A 657 -9.28 -27.45 17.99
C GLY A 657 -8.40 -26.71 16.97
N GLU A 658 -7.30 -26.14 17.43
CA GLU A 658 -6.47 -25.22 16.63
C GLU A 658 -5.23 -25.90 16.01
N TYR A 659 -4.82 -27.07 16.51
CA TYR A 659 -3.58 -27.74 16.13
C TYR A 659 -3.77 -29.13 15.56
N THR A 660 -4.91 -29.76 15.79
CA THR A 660 -5.16 -31.15 15.39
C THR A 660 -6.16 -31.21 14.25
N THR A 661 -5.88 -32.04 13.25
CA THR A 661 -6.79 -32.37 12.16
C THR A 661 -6.90 -33.87 12.07
N VAL A 662 -8.13 -34.38 12.03
CA VAL A 662 -8.44 -35.78 11.79
C VAL A 662 -9.00 -35.89 10.38
N GLY A 663 -8.43 -36.76 9.57
CA GLY A 663 -8.91 -37.05 8.23
C GLY A 663 -9.12 -38.54 8.02
N TRP A 664 -9.94 -38.86 7.04
CA TRP A 664 -10.21 -40.21 6.61
C TRP A 664 -10.56 -40.20 5.14
N GLY A 665 -10.44 -41.33 4.46
CA GLY A 665 -10.72 -41.38 3.04
C GLY A 665 -10.74 -42.80 2.50
N TYR A 666 -11.02 -42.87 1.21
CA TYR A 666 -11.08 -44.11 0.45
C TYR A 666 -10.30 -43.92 -0.85
N ARG A 667 -9.35 -44.83 -1.10
CA ARG A 667 -8.48 -44.91 -2.27
C ARG A 667 -8.88 -46.15 -3.07
N LEU A 668 -9.10 -45.97 -4.36
CA LEU A 668 -9.35 -47.04 -5.32
C LEU A 668 -8.35 -46.92 -6.47
N ASP A 669 -7.44 -47.88 -6.55
CA ASP A 669 -6.40 -47.97 -7.57
C ASP A 669 -6.65 -49.16 -8.48
N PHE A 670 -6.66 -48.90 -9.78
CA PHE A 670 -6.55 -49.93 -10.81
C PHE A 670 -5.10 -49.91 -11.29
N TYR A 671 -4.35 -50.98 -11.03
CA TYR A 671 -2.94 -51.02 -11.40
C TYR A 671 -2.58 -52.28 -12.17
N LYS A 672 -1.56 -52.15 -13.02
CA LYS A 672 -0.99 -53.25 -13.79
C LYS A 672 0.48 -53.43 -13.44
N LEU A 673 0.87 -54.64 -13.06
CA LEU A 673 2.27 -55.05 -13.00
C LEU A 673 2.67 -55.68 -14.34
N TYR A 674 3.81 -55.28 -14.87
CA TYR A 674 4.35 -55.76 -16.13
C TYR A 674 5.88 -55.60 -16.16
N ASP A 675 6.53 -56.14 -17.18
CA ASP A 675 8.00 -56.12 -17.32
C ASP A 675 8.71 -56.73 -16.09
N ILE A 676 8.20 -57.87 -15.63
CA ILE A 676 8.72 -58.59 -14.46
C ILE A 676 9.90 -59.45 -14.91
N GLU A 677 11.03 -59.38 -14.20
CA GLU A 677 12.21 -60.21 -14.48
C GLU A 677 11.90 -61.72 -14.29
N ASP A 678 12.49 -62.58 -15.13
CA ASP A 678 12.22 -64.03 -15.13
C ASP A 678 12.60 -64.71 -13.81
N ASP A 679 13.56 -64.15 -13.08
CA ASP A 679 14.05 -64.59 -11.77
C ASP A 679 13.45 -63.83 -10.58
N ALA A 680 12.50 -62.92 -10.82
CA ALA A 680 11.84 -62.16 -9.76
C ALA A 680 11.17 -63.06 -8.69
N ALA A 681 11.07 -62.57 -7.46
CA ALA A 681 10.43 -63.27 -6.35
C ALA A 681 8.96 -63.62 -6.63
N ASP A 682 8.48 -64.74 -6.10
CA ASP A 682 7.11 -65.23 -6.34
C ASP A 682 6.04 -64.22 -5.89
N ILE A 683 6.29 -63.50 -4.80
CA ILE A 683 5.43 -62.40 -4.30
C ILE A 683 5.15 -61.30 -5.34
N ILE A 684 6.04 -61.14 -6.33
CA ILE A 684 5.92 -60.21 -7.46
C ILE A 684 5.20 -60.89 -8.63
N LYS A 685 5.64 -62.10 -9.01
CA LYS A 685 5.12 -62.86 -10.16
C LYS A 685 3.65 -63.24 -10.01
N GLU A 686 3.22 -63.60 -8.82
CA GLU A 686 1.81 -63.97 -8.55
C GLU A 686 0.82 -62.81 -8.79
N ARG A 687 1.34 -61.57 -8.86
CA ARG A 687 0.54 -60.36 -9.08
C ARG A 687 0.70 -59.77 -10.49
N GLU A 688 1.31 -60.50 -11.42
CA GLU A 688 1.43 -60.05 -12.80
C GLU A 688 0.05 -59.74 -13.42
N GLY A 689 -0.03 -58.64 -14.17
CA GLY A 689 -1.25 -58.24 -14.84
C GLY A 689 -2.08 -57.22 -14.05
N ASP A 690 -3.38 -57.20 -14.32
CA ASP A 690 -4.31 -56.17 -13.83
C ASP A 690 -4.85 -56.55 -12.44
N ASN A 691 -4.79 -55.60 -11.51
CA ASN A 691 -5.18 -55.75 -10.11
C ASN A 691 -5.94 -54.50 -9.62
N VAL A 692 -6.65 -54.64 -8.51
CA VAL A 692 -7.43 -53.58 -7.85
C VAL A 692 -7.00 -53.42 -6.40
N SER A 693 -6.48 -52.24 -6.04
CA SER A 693 -6.24 -51.87 -4.64
C SER A 693 -7.42 -51.04 -4.12
N SER A 694 -8.08 -51.53 -3.08
CA SER A 694 -9.23 -50.87 -2.45
C SER A 694 -8.93 -50.64 -0.97
N VAL A 695 -8.75 -49.37 -0.58
CA VAL A 695 -8.15 -49.00 0.71
C VAL A 695 -8.96 -47.92 1.41
N VAL A 696 -9.34 -48.16 2.67
CA VAL A 696 -9.76 -47.08 3.58
C VAL A 696 -8.58 -46.60 4.39
N HIS A 697 -8.48 -45.30 4.61
CA HIS A 697 -7.38 -44.74 5.37
C HIS A 697 -7.84 -43.70 6.39
N GLY A 698 -7.07 -43.56 7.45
CA GLY A 698 -7.25 -42.60 8.53
C GLY A 698 -5.96 -41.81 8.76
N ARG A 699 -6.08 -40.52 9.06
CA ARG A 699 -4.96 -39.62 9.33
C ARG A 699 -5.25 -38.75 10.55
N ILE A 700 -4.31 -38.66 11.48
CA ILE A 700 -4.32 -37.66 12.53
C ILE A 700 -3.06 -36.83 12.34
N THR A 701 -3.19 -35.51 12.29
CA THR A 701 -2.06 -34.60 12.23
C THR A 701 -2.21 -33.56 13.33
N ARG A 702 -1.22 -33.46 14.21
CA ARG A 702 -1.10 -32.41 15.20
C ARG A 702 0.14 -31.58 14.86
N ASP A 703 -0.05 -30.30 14.61
CA ASP A 703 1.00 -29.37 14.21
C ASP A 703 0.96 -28.14 15.12
N THR A 704 2.01 -27.95 15.92
CA THR A 704 2.17 -26.82 16.82
C THR A 704 3.39 -25.96 16.46
N THR A 705 3.90 -26.07 15.23
CA THR A 705 5.10 -25.31 14.84
C THR A 705 4.80 -23.83 14.67
N ASP A 706 5.84 -23.03 14.87
CA ASP A 706 5.83 -21.58 14.68
C ASP A 706 5.70 -21.18 13.20
N SER A 707 6.25 -21.98 12.29
CA SER A 707 6.16 -21.80 10.85
C SER A 707 5.93 -23.13 10.15
N LYS A 708 5.16 -23.12 9.06
CA LYS A 708 4.93 -24.31 8.22
C LYS A 708 6.08 -24.60 7.28
N GLU A 709 6.72 -23.55 6.77
CA GLU A 709 7.84 -23.66 5.83
C GLU A 709 9.15 -23.82 6.58
N ASN A 710 9.33 -23.07 7.68
CA ASN A 710 10.60 -22.94 8.38
C ASN A 710 10.44 -23.12 9.90
N PRO A 711 10.02 -24.32 10.38
CA PRO A 711 9.87 -24.55 11.80
C PRO A 711 11.18 -24.29 12.57
N THR A 712 11.12 -23.48 13.61
CA THR A 712 12.23 -23.34 14.58
C THR A 712 11.85 -23.85 15.96
N ARG A 713 10.55 -23.92 16.26
CA ARG A 713 10.00 -24.39 17.53
C ARG A 713 8.73 -25.20 17.30
N GLY A 714 8.42 -26.09 18.24
CA GLY A 714 7.17 -26.83 18.27
C GLY A 714 7.30 -28.26 17.74
N ASN A 715 6.17 -28.92 17.54
CA ASN A 715 6.11 -30.33 17.17
C ASN A 715 5.13 -30.57 16.04
N ILE A 716 5.46 -31.51 15.16
CA ILE A 716 4.52 -32.08 14.18
C ILE A 716 4.44 -33.58 14.41
N THR A 717 3.25 -34.07 14.76
CA THR A 717 2.97 -35.51 14.88
C THR A 717 1.94 -35.92 13.82
N LYS A 718 2.24 -36.97 13.05
CA LYS A 718 1.39 -37.55 12.02
C LYS A 718 1.20 -39.04 12.32
N ILE A 719 -0.06 -39.46 12.46
CA ILE A 719 -0.44 -40.87 12.53
C ILE A 719 -1.26 -41.17 11.27
N PHE A 720 -0.93 -42.24 10.57
CA PHE A 720 -1.62 -42.64 9.34
C PHE A 720 -1.84 -44.14 9.33
N THR A 721 -3.05 -44.57 9.01
CA THR A 721 -3.45 -45.98 9.02
C THR A 721 -4.15 -46.30 7.72
N GLU A 722 -3.76 -47.38 7.07
CA GLU A 722 -4.42 -47.90 5.86
C GLU A 722 -4.94 -49.31 6.14
N TYR A 723 -6.11 -49.63 5.60
CA TYR A 723 -6.68 -50.97 5.58
C TYR A 723 -7.12 -51.29 4.16
N GLY A 724 -6.45 -52.25 3.53
CA GLY A 724 -6.69 -52.73 2.17
C GLY A 724 -7.32 -54.11 2.16
N GLY A 725 -8.17 -54.35 1.15
CA GLY A 725 -8.71 -55.68 0.84
C GLY A 725 -9.89 -56.10 1.72
N GLY A 726 -10.09 -57.41 1.87
CA GLY A 726 -11.14 -58.03 2.67
C GLY A 726 -12.55 -57.59 2.26
N ILE A 727 -13.26 -56.93 3.17
CA ILE A 727 -14.62 -56.40 2.94
C ILE A 727 -14.69 -55.32 1.85
N LEU A 728 -13.53 -54.75 1.45
CA LEU A 728 -13.43 -53.70 0.44
C LEU A 728 -13.25 -54.23 -0.99
N MET A 729 -13.20 -55.57 -1.15
CA MET A 729 -13.14 -56.26 -2.45
C MET A 729 -11.96 -55.84 -3.35
N GLY A 730 -10.80 -55.50 -2.75
CA GLY A 730 -9.53 -55.32 -3.46
C GLY A 730 -8.64 -56.56 -3.32
N ASP A 731 -7.66 -56.68 -4.21
CA ASP A 731 -6.70 -57.78 -4.30
C ASP A 731 -5.55 -57.65 -3.27
N ASP A 732 -5.34 -56.44 -2.74
CA ASP A 732 -4.29 -56.15 -1.75
C ASP A 732 -4.83 -56.23 -0.31
N ASN A 733 -4.46 -57.28 0.43
CA ASN A 733 -4.92 -57.52 1.81
C ASN A 733 -3.88 -57.09 2.85
N PHE A 734 -4.03 -55.88 3.41
CA PHE A 734 -3.08 -55.37 4.41
C PHE A 734 -3.67 -54.37 5.40
N PHE A 735 -3.04 -54.23 6.57
CA PHE A 735 -3.26 -53.16 7.54
C PHE A 735 -1.93 -52.49 7.87
N LYS A 736 -1.82 -51.18 7.62
CA LYS A 736 -0.56 -50.43 7.66
C LYS A 736 -0.66 -49.19 8.54
N PRO A 737 -0.43 -49.30 9.86
CA PRO A 737 -0.26 -48.16 10.74
C PRO A 737 1.17 -47.61 10.67
N THR A 738 1.27 -46.29 10.53
CA THR A 738 2.51 -45.52 10.58
C THR A 738 2.37 -44.33 11.50
N ALA A 739 3.46 -43.97 12.17
CA ALA A 739 3.54 -42.79 13.02
C ALA A 739 4.85 -42.04 12.75
N GLN A 740 4.79 -40.71 12.71
CA GLN A 740 5.93 -39.82 12.57
C GLN A 740 5.78 -38.67 13.57
N THR A 741 6.87 -38.32 14.25
CA THR A 741 6.95 -37.12 15.09
C THR A 741 8.23 -36.35 14.79
N GLU A 742 8.10 -35.03 14.67
CA GLU A 742 9.18 -34.10 14.39
C GLU A 742 9.15 -33.03 15.49
N GLN A 743 10.26 -32.84 16.19
CA GLN A 743 10.41 -31.87 17.27
C GLN A 743 11.48 -30.85 16.90
N TYR A 744 11.13 -29.57 17.03
CA TYR A 744 12.04 -28.44 16.82
C TYR A 744 12.26 -27.70 18.13
N TYR A 745 13.52 -27.44 18.45
CA TYR A 745 13.93 -26.69 19.62
C TYR A 745 14.95 -25.63 19.23
N GLN A 746 14.55 -24.36 19.29
CA GLN A 746 15.46 -23.25 19.02
C GLN A 746 16.39 -23.04 20.22
N LEU A 747 17.67 -23.33 20.03
CA LEU A 747 18.70 -23.16 21.05
C LEU A 747 19.13 -21.69 21.16
N ALA A 748 19.25 -21.01 20.03
CA ALA A 748 19.60 -19.60 19.90
C ALA A 748 19.06 -19.06 18.54
N PRO A 749 19.09 -17.74 18.28
CA PRO A 749 18.79 -17.22 16.95
C PRO A 749 19.64 -17.94 15.88
N ASN A 750 19.01 -18.42 14.80
CA ASN A 750 19.67 -19.21 13.73
C ASN A 750 20.22 -20.60 14.12
N HIS A 751 19.97 -21.08 15.34
CA HIS A 751 20.41 -22.40 15.81
C HIS A 751 19.22 -23.24 16.27
N VAL A 752 18.92 -24.33 15.56
CA VAL A 752 17.77 -25.20 15.83
C VAL A 752 18.23 -26.64 15.99
N LEU A 753 17.81 -27.29 17.06
CA LEU A 753 17.89 -28.74 17.20
C LEU A 753 16.60 -29.35 16.65
N HIS A 754 16.73 -30.28 15.72
CA HIS A 754 15.62 -30.98 15.08
C HIS A 754 15.76 -32.48 15.30
N GLY A 755 14.69 -33.11 15.81
CA GLY A 755 14.60 -34.56 15.97
C GLY A 755 13.40 -35.09 15.22
N ARG A 756 13.59 -36.09 14.37
CA ARG A 756 12.51 -36.79 13.65
C ARG A 756 12.54 -38.26 14.02
N VAL A 757 11.38 -38.83 14.31
CA VAL A 757 11.21 -40.29 14.49
C VAL A 757 10.05 -40.74 13.62
N ARG A 758 10.24 -41.82 12.87
CA ARG A 758 9.19 -42.46 12.07
C ARG A 758 9.23 -43.95 12.30
N GLY A 759 8.06 -44.57 12.44
CA GLY A 759 7.94 -46.02 12.53
C GLY A 759 6.63 -46.50 11.90
N GLY A 760 6.61 -47.78 11.54
CA GLY A 760 5.44 -48.40 10.95
C GLY A 760 5.55 -49.90 10.88
N VAL A 761 4.39 -50.54 10.82
CA VAL A 761 4.26 -51.97 10.55
C VAL A 761 3.21 -52.15 9.45
N VAL A 762 3.35 -53.20 8.66
CA VAL A 762 2.31 -53.66 7.73
C VAL A 762 2.00 -55.11 8.05
N LEU A 763 0.72 -55.39 8.24
CA LEU A 763 0.21 -56.69 8.67
C LEU A 763 -0.68 -57.24 7.57
N GLU A 764 -0.60 -58.55 7.34
CA GLU A 764 -1.56 -59.26 6.49
C GLU A 764 -2.95 -59.24 7.13
N THR A 765 -3.98 -58.98 6.35
CA THR A 765 -5.39 -59.01 6.83
C THR A 765 -6.12 -60.29 6.44
N LYS A 766 -5.48 -61.14 5.63
CA LYS A 766 -5.99 -62.43 5.18
C LYS A 766 -4.85 -63.46 5.18
N ASP A 767 -5.05 -64.56 5.89
CA ASP A 767 -4.04 -65.61 6.03
C ASP A 767 -3.64 -66.20 4.68
N GLY A 768 -2.33 -66.29 4.43
CA GLY A 768 -1.76 -66.90 3.23
C GLY A 768 -1.74 -65.99 2.00
N GLU A 769 -2.09 -64.70 2.14
CA GLU A 769 -1.93 -63.70 1.09
C GLU A 769 -0.90 -62.65 1.51
N GLU A 770 0.32 -62.78 0.99
CA GLU A 770 1.44 -61.91 1.35
C GLU A 770 1.18 -60.45 0.94
N VAL A 771 1.64 -59.49 1.75
CA VAL A 771 1.52 -58.06 1.42
C VAL A 771 2.34 -57.72 0.15
N PRO A 772 1.75 -57.05 -0.87
CA PRO A 772 2.49 -56.68 -2.08
C PRO A 772 3.75 -55.87 -1.78
N VAL A 773 4.85 -56.12 -2.52
CA VAL A 773 6.16 -55.47 -2.27
C VAL A 773 6.11 -53.94 -2.30
N PHE A 774 5.29 -53.36 -3.18
CA PHE A 774 5.12 -51.90 -3.27
C PHE A 774 4.34 -51.29 -2.10
N GLU A 775 3.69 -52.11 -1.25
CA GLU A 775 3.07 -51.68 0.01
C GLU A 775 3.96 -51.90 1.23
N ARG A 776 5.14 -52.52 1.06
CA ARG A 776 6.12 -52.75 2.12
C ARG A 776 7.03 -51.53 2.33
N PHE A 777 7.86 -51.56 3.37
CA PHE A 777 8.73 -50.43 3.73
C PHE A 777 10.12 -50.53 3.11
N TYR A 778 10.57 -49.41 2.56
CA TYR A 778 11.94 -49.19 2.11
C TYR A 778 12.50 -47.97 2.85
N ILE A 779 13.63 -48.16 3.53
CA ILE A 779 14.37 -47.08 4.20
C ILE A 779 15.79 -47.03 3.66
N GLY A 780 16.45 -45.90 3.83
CA GLY A 780 17.74 -45.55 3.23
C GLY A 780 17.59 -44.32 2.35
N GLY A 781 18.57 -43.44 2.42
CA GLY A 781 18.69 -42.23 1.61
C GLY A 781 18.32 -40.95 2.35
N ILE A 782 18.33 -39.83 1.60
CA ILE A 782 18.28 -38.46 2.16
C ILE A 782 17.09 -38.13 3.08
N ASP A 783 15.99 -38.90 3.00
CA ASP A 783 14.76 -38.69 3.77
C ASP A 783 14.53 -39.71 4.90
N SER A 784 15.48 -40.63 5.11
CA SER A 784 15.48 -41.59 6.21
C SER A 784 16.88 -41.72 6.80
N ILE A 785 17.63 -42.79 6.52
CA ILE A 785 19.00 -42.96 7.03
C ILE A 785 19.99 -42.57 5.93
N ARG A 786 20.56 -41.36 6.03
CA ARG A 786 21.53 -40.86 5.05
C ARG A 786 22.79 -41.70 5.04
N GLY A 787 23.48 -41.74 3.91
CA GLY A 787 24.69 -42.56 3.75
C GLY A 787 24.42 -43.99 3.27
N TYR A 788 23.23 -44.54 3.54
CA TYR A 788 22.76 -45.81 2.98
C TYR A 788 21.81 -45.55 1.80
N SER A 789 21.85 -46.40 0.78
CA SER A 789 20.81 -46.45 -0.24
C SER A 789 19.59 -47.23 0.24
N SER A 790 18.43 -46.99 -0.37
CA SER A 790 17.24 -47.81 -0.09
C SER A 790 17.45 -49.29 -0.41
N LYS A 791 18.42 -49.62 -1.28
CA LYS A 791 18.81 -50.99 -1.62
C LYS A 791 19.67 -51.64 -0.52
N ASP A 792 20.41 -50.85 0.25
CA ASP A 792 21.38 -51.33 1.25
C ASP A 792 20.70 -51.89 2.50
N LEU A 793 19.51 -51.36 2.81
CA LEU A 793 18.74 -51.65 4.02
C LEU A 793 17.43 -52.39 3.73
N SER A 794 17.18 -52.79 2.48
CA SER A 794 15.98 -53.55 2.13
C SER A 794 16.13 -55.01 2.51
N PRO A 795 15.16 -55.61 3.21
CA PRO A 795 15.00 -57.06 3.27
C PRO A 795 14.90 -57.69 1.88
N ARG A 796 15.34 -58.95 1.81
CA ARG A 796 15.46 -59.71 0.58
C ARG A 796 14.78 -61.07 0.69
N ASP A 797 14.32 -61.56 -0.46
CA ASP A 797 13.82 -62.91 -0.57
C ASP A 797 14.99 -63.91 -0.45
N LYS A 798 14.78 -65.03 0.26
CA LYS A 798 15.85 -66.02 0.49
C LYS A 798 16.15 -66.87 -0.74
N ASP A 799 15.17 -67.05 -1.61
CA ASP A 799 15.27 -67.93 -2.76
C ASP A 799 15.72 -67.16 -4.01
N SER A 800 15.11 -66.00 -4.30
CA SER A 800 15.50 -65.18 -5.46
C SER A 800 16.60 -64.18 -5.17
N GLY A 801 16.75 -63.74 -3.92
CA GLY A 801 17.67 -62.66 -3.54
C GLY A 801 17.13 -61.25 -3.80
N ASP A 802 15.89 -61.12 -4.30
CA ASP A 802 15.28 -59.84 -4.67
C ASP A 802 14.87 -59.00 -3.49
N ARG A 803 14.70 -57.69 -3.73
CA ARG A 803 14.40 -56.71 -2.69
C ARG A 803 12.90 -56.60 -2.44
N ILE A 804 12.44 -57.33 -1.43
CA ILE A 804 11.02 -57.38 -1.06
C ILE A 804 10.60 -56.31 -0.06
N GLY A 805 11.54 -55.60 0.58
CA GLY A 805 11.24 -54.58 1.58
C GLY A 805 10.75 -55.17 2.93
N GLY A 806 10.70 -54.35 3.97
CA GLY A 806 10.33 -54.80 5.32
C GLY A 806 8.85 -54.65 5.63
N ASP A 807 8.35 -55.54 6.48
CA ASP A 807 7.02 -55.40 7.08
C ASP A 807 7.03 -54.54 8.35
N ARG A 808 8.22 -54.23 8.87
CA ARG A 808 8.45 -53.37 10.04
C ARG A 808 9.60 -52.43 9.76
N MET A 809 9.44 -51.15 10.09
CA MET A 809 10.53 -50.19 10.06
C MET A 809 10.43 -49.19 11.20
N ALA A 810 11.58 -48.69 11.63
CA ALA A 810 11.66 -47.45 12.39
C ALA A 810 12.99 -46.75 12.15
N PHE A 811 12.99 -45.42 12.16
CA PHE A 811 14.20 -44.61 12.15
C PHE A 811 14.05 -43.33 12.97
N ALA A 812 15.19 -42.79 13.40
CA ALA A 812 15.32 -41.51 14.04
C ALA A 812 16.44 -40.68 13.38
N ASN A 813 16.18 -39.40 13.15
CA ASN A 813 17.14 -38.41 12.67
C ASN A 813 17.34 -37.36 13.75
N MET A 814 18.59 -37.06 14.09
CA MET A 814 18.96 -35.94 14.94
C MET A 814 19.80 -34.97 14.13
N GLU A 815 19.38 -33.71 14.09
CA GLU A 815 19.98 -32.66 13.27
C GLU A 815 20.22 -31.40 14.09
N TYR A 816 21.38 -30.80 13.94
CA TYR A 816 21.65 -29.47 14.43
C TYR A 816 21.73 -28.51 13.26
N ILE A 817 20.71 -27.67 13.09
CA ILE A 817 20.58 -26.76 11.96
C ILE A 817 21.16 -25.40 12.35
N TRP A 818 22.29 -25.04 11.75
CA TRP A 818 22.91 -23.73 11.92
C TRP A 818 22.75 -22.90 10.64
N VAL A 819 21.84 -21.92 10.67
CA VAL A 819 21.62 -20.98 9.57
C VAL A 819 22.68 -19.88 9.63
N PHE A 820 23.85 -20.13 9.04
CA PHE A 820 24.98 -19.21 9.10
C PHE A 820 24.81 -17.99 8.18
N HIS A 821 23.91 -18.05 7.19
CA HIS A 821 23.58 -16.90 6.33
C HIS A 821 22.08 -16.86 6.02
N SER A 822 21.31 -16.19 6.89
CA SER A 822 19.84 -16.13 6.80
C SER A 822 19.34 -15.51 5.49
N GLU A 823 19.98 -14.42 5.02
CA GLU A 823 19.60 -13.73 3.77
C GLU A 823 19.74 -14.61 2.52
N LEU A 824 20.75 -15.49 2.50
CA LEU A 824 20.97 -16.43 1.41
C LEU A 824 20.24 -17.76 1.62
N GLY A 825 19.61 -17.96 2.79
CA GLY A 825 18.96 -19.21 3.15
C GLY A 825 19.93 -20.38 3.33
N LEU A 826 21.19 -20.13 3.70
CA LEU A 826 22.22 -21.15 3.85
C LEU A 826 22.29 -21.66 5.29
N ALA A 827 22.29 -22.98 5.44
CA ALA A 827 22.46 -23.65 6.72
C ALA A 827 23.40 -24.86 6.63
N LEU A 828 24.17 -25.07 7.68
CA LEU A 828 25.00 -26.25 7.87
C LEU A 828 24.34 -27.17 8.90
N VAL A 829 24.24 -28.46 8.58
CA VAL A 829 23.46 -29.43 9.35
C VAL A 829 24.27 -30.71 9.58
N PRO A 830 25.09 -30.77 10.65
CA PRO A 830 25.56 -32.05 11.15
C PRO A 830 24.39 -32.90 11.63
N PHE A 831 24.44 -34.20 11.33
CA PHE A 831 23.37 -35.13 11.65
C PHE A 831 23.87 -36.49 12.15
N PHE A 832 22.98 -37.17 12.86
CA PHE A 832 23.07 -38.58 13.23
C PHE A 832 21.75 -39.26 12.89
N ASP A 833 21.81 -40.34 12.13
CA ASP A 833 20.65 -41.13 11.74
C ASP A 833 20.79 -42.56 12.29
N VAL A 834 19.68 -43.16 12.69
CA VAL A 834 19.62 -44.55 13.15
C VAL A 834 18.28 -45.18 12.80
N GLY A 835 18.26 -46.47 12.47
CA GLY A 835 17.01 -47.19 12.28
C GLY A 835 17.19 -48.62 11.81
N PHE A 836 16.08 -49.30 11.55
CA PHE A 836 16.04 -50.66 11.06
C PHE A 836 14.87 -50.84 10.10
N ASN A 837 14.98 -51.86 9.24
CA ASN A 837 13.94 -52.32 8.34
C ASN A 837 14.01 -53.84 8.30
N SER A 838 12.95 -54.52 8.72
CA SER A 838 12.94 -55.97 8.92
C SER A 838 11.69 -56.62 8.36
N ASP A 839 11.81 -57.92 8.11
CA ASP A 839 10.74 -58.81 7.65
C ASP A 839 10.46 -59.83 8.77
N SER A 840 9.19 -60.07 9.09
CA SER A 840 8.82 -61.03 10.14
C SER A 840 9.11 -62.51 9.81
N ARG A 841 9.44 -62.83 8.56
CA ARG A 841 9.95 -64.15 8.14
C ARG A 841 11.40 -64.38 8.57
N ASP A 842 12.11 -63.33 8.99
CA ASP A 842 13.48 -63.39 9.52
C ASP A 842 13.51 -63.25 11.05
N GLU A 843 14.51 -63.85 11.68
CA GLU A 843 14.76 -63.64 13.12
C GLU A 843 15.32 -62.23 13.35
N PHE A 844 14.66 -61.44 14.20
CA PHE A 844 15.08 -60.08 14.46
C PHE A 844 16.22 -60.03 15.50
N ASN A 845 17.41 -59.63 15.06
CA ASN A 845 18.56 -59.38 15.92
C ASN A 845 18.88 -57.88 16.01
N TRP A 846 18.83 -57.32 17.22
CA TRP A 846 19.11 -55.89 17.48
C TRP A 846 20.50 -55.44 17.04
N ASP A 847 21.50 -56.30 17.17
CA ASP A 847 22.89 -55.95 16.84
C ASP A 847 23.13 -55.91 15.32
N ASP A 848 22.40 -56.72 14.56
CA ASP A 848 22.56 -56.83 13.11
C ASP A 848 21.62 -55.89 12.34
N GLU A 849 20.42 -55.64 12.85
CA GLU A 849 19.34 -54.91 12.15
C GLU A 849 19.40 -53.39 12.32
N ILE A 850 19.97 -52.89 13.43
CA ILE A 850 20.10 -51.45 13.64
C ILE A 850 21.28 -50.92 12.81
N LYS A 851 20.98 -49.97 11.92
CA LYS A 851 21.96 -49.27 11.09
C LYS A 851 22.03 -47.80 11.48
N LYS A 852 23.24 -47.27 11.59
CA LYS A 852 23.52 -45.90 12.02
C LYS A 852 24.40 -45.19 11.01
N SER A 853 24.24 -43.88 10.92
CA SER A 853 25.14 -43.02 10.16
C SER A 853 25.33 -41.67 10.82
N VAL A 854 26.45 -41.04 10.50
CA VAL A 854 26.75 -39.65 10.85
C VAL A 854 27.11 -38.88 9.60
N GLY A 855 26.87 -37.58 9.57
CA GLY A 855 27.26 -36.81 8.41
C GLY A 855 27.06 -35.33 8.55
N LEU A 856 27.21 -34.67 7.41
CA LEU A 856 27.10 -33.22 7.28
C LEU A 856 26.26 -32.89 6.05
N GLU A 857 25.27 -32.02 6.21
CA GLU A 857 24.41 -31.55 5.14
C GLU A 857 24.52 -30.02 5.00
N LEU A 858 24.72 -29.53 3.78
CA LEU A 858 24.55 -28.13 3.42
C LEU A 858 23.13 -27.96 2.87
N ARG A 859 22.32 -27.15 3.54
CA ARG A 859 21.00 -26.71 3.08
C ARG A 859 21.10 -25.34 2.47
N TRP A 860 20.56 -25.17 1.27
CA TRP A 860 20.42 -23.88 0.63
C TRP A 860 18.98 -23.67 0.17
N ARG A 861 18.28 -22.77 0.85
CA ARG A 861 16.99 -22.27 0.39
C ARG A 861 17.20 -21.25 -0.71
N SER A 862 17.35 -21.75 -1.93
CA SER A 862 17.54 -20.90 -3.10
C SER A 862 16.21 -20.30 -3.58
N PRO A 863 16.24 -19.25 -4.41
CA PRO A 863 15.06 -18.76 -5.10
C PRO A 863 14.33 -19.82 -5.95
N MET A 864 15.02 -20.93 -6.30
CA MET A 864 14.48 -22.03 -7.12
C MET A 864 13.97 -23.22 -6.27
N GLY A 865 14.02 -23.12 -4.94
CA GLY A 865 13.62 -24.17 -4.01
C GLY A 865 14.75 -24.62 -3.07
N ASP A 866 14.41 -25.48 -2.12
CA ASP A 866 15.37 -26.04 -1.16
C ASP A 866 16.33 -27.01 -1.87
N LEU A 867 17.62 -26.81 -1.62
CA LEU A 867 18.72 -27.65 -2.06
C LEU A 867 19.34 -28.30 -0.82
N ARG A 868 19.54 -29.62 -0.86
CA ARG A 868 20.16 -30.39 0.22
C ARG A 868 21.33 -31.16 -0.36
N PHE A 869 22.52 -30.88 0.15
CA PHE A 869 23.76 -31.60 -0.20
C PHE A 869 24.25 -32.30 1.05
N ALA A 870 23.98 -33.60 1.17
CA ALA A 870 24.32 -34.40 2.34
C ALA A 870 25.48 -35.35 2.03
N TYR A 871 26.44 -35.45 2.93
CA TYR A 871 27.39 -36.56 2.93
C TYR A 871 27.17 -37.37 4.21
N GLY A 872 26.70 -38.60 4.06
CA GLY A 872 26.49 -39.54 5.16
C GLY A 872 27.57 -40.62 5.19
N TYR A 873 28.09 -40.90 6.37
CA TYR A 873 29.05 -41.96 6.65
C TYR A 873 28.37 -43.07 7.47
N PRO A 874 28.08 -44.23 6.84
CA PRO A 874 27.61 -45.45 7.49
C PRO A 874 28.57 -45.94 8.57
N LEU A 875 28.03 -46.23 9.76
CA LEU A 875 28.80 -46.75 10.89
C LEU A 875 28.76 -48.28 10.94
N ASP A 876 27.69 -48.88 10.41
CA ASP A 876 27.44 -50.32 10.41
C ASP A 876 27.48 -50.86 8.96
N GLU A 877 27.80 -52.15 8.79
CA GLU A 877 27.74 -52.82 7.49
C GLU A 877 26.30 -52.88 6.95
N ASN A 878 26.14 -52.87 5.63
CA ASN A 878 24.82 -53.04 5.01
C ASN A 878 24.32 -54.50 5.19
N ARG A 879 23.12 -54.82 4.69
CA ARG A 879 22.59 -56.20 4.76
C ARG A 879 23.39 -57.24 3.94
N GLU A 880 24.34 -56.81 3.11
CA GLU A 880 25.22 -57.67 2.32
C GLU A 880 26.57 -57.93 3.02
N GLY A 881 26.81 -57.34 4.21
CA GLY A 881 28.09 -57.43 4.93
C GLY A 881 29.16 -56.48 4.41
N ASP A 882 28.80 -55.55 3.51
CA ASP A 882 29.72 -54.59 2.94
C ASP A 882 29.72 -53.28 3.74
N LYS A 883 30.92 -52.80 4.07
CA LYS A 883 31.12 -51.47 4.63
C LYS A 883 31.24 -50.43 3.53
N THR A 884 30.17 -49.67 3.32
CA THR A 884 30.13 -48.59 2.32
C THR A 884 31.04 -47.41 2.73
N ASN A 885 31.81 -46.85 1.79
CA ASN A 885 32.79 -45.77 2.04
C ASN A 885 32.18 -44.35 2.22
N GLY A 886 30.96 -44.26 2.76
CA GLY A 886 30.17 -43.03 2.80
C GLY A 886 29.54 -42.70 1.45
N ARG A 887 28.44 -41.94 1.48
CA ARG A 887 27.63 -41.60 0.31
C ARG A 887 27.32 -40.12 0.28
N PHE A 888 27.55 -39.51 -0.89
CA PHE A 888 27.05 -38.19 -1.19
C PHE A 888 25.63 -38.30 -1.75
N GLU A 889 24.72 -37.53 -1.17
CA GLU A 889 23.33 -37.46 -1.55
C GLU A 889 22.98 -36.01 -1.84
N PHE A 890 22.21 -35.84 -2.90
CA PHE A 890 21.78 -34.53 -3.35
C PHE A 890 20.29 -34.58 -3.59
N SER A 891 19.60 -33.54 -3.12
CA SER A 891 18.21 -33.27 -3.45
C SER A 891 18.06 -31.81 -3.83
N MET A 892 17.33 -31.55 -4.90
CA MET A 892 17.04 -30.22 -5.41
C MET A 892 15.58 -30.08 -5.77
N GLY A 893 14.99 -28.96 -5.36
CA GLY A 893 13.70 -28.50 -5.85
C GLY A 893 12.50 -29.06 -5.08
N GLN A 894 11.31 -28.62 -5.46
CA GLN A 894 10.07 -28.80 -4.69
C GLN A 894 9.47 -30.23 -4.69
N PHE A 895 10.17 -31.24 -5.21
CA PHE A 895 9.61 -32.57 -5.42
C PHE A 895 9.94 -33.59 -4.34
N PHE A 896 11.03 -33.35 -3.60
CA PHE A 896 11.67 -34.31 -2.71
C PHE A 896 11.53 -33.88 -1.26
#